data_AF-A0A2V5NP01-F1
#
_entry.id   AF-A0A2V5NP01-F1
#
_cell.length_a   1.000
_cell.length_b   1.000
_cell.length_c   1.000
_cell.angle_alpha   90.00
_cell.angle_beta   90.00
_cell.angle_gamma   90.00
#
_symmetry.space_group_name_H-M   'P 1'
#
loop_
_entity.id
_entity.type
_entity.pdbx_description
1 polymer ?
#
loop_
_entity_poly.entity_id
_entity_poly.type
_entity_poly.pdbx_seq_one_letter_code
_entity_poly.pdbx_strand_id
1 'polypeptide(L)'
;MKRVFHHPPEPVNGKHYWRGLGELNDTPEFRQWLEREFPQGAAELNGDEWSRRDFLKLMGASMALAGIGLTSCRRPEMHLVPFTKSVEWTIPGKFLYYATAMPRRTGAIPLIATTVDGRPIKLEGNPLHPASGGTTDTFVQASILDLYDPSRSQRFVHKGKTSNRAEFDTYIGTLRTAVNNQHGDGLAFLVGETHSPTRERLRAELEKTFPSMRWCVYEPLLSHEQATATQNAFGAGARLIPKLDRADVILALDSDFLDCGQGDLESVRAFTSRRRVNSSKDSMNRLYVVENHFTLTGAMADHRLRCPASQIAAFTHALAQKILSGTNDAGLGAVVGNVQTPAGGSTFDEQWLSEAANDLLAKPGASLVLTGPSQPLAVQLLVYAINAALKNVGQTLVVRQVSQNPRTIDISQLASDINDGHVKRLFILGGDPVYNAKRGLARDRQTNLPLDWADLQKKVPEIVRLGYHDDATSALSHWHVPLAHYLESWGDALTSGGDYLSIQPMILPLFGGLSEIELLNALLGGPKAEGPELVQKTFRATNPPGDFQTAWSRFLHDGFASNVQPRNQTSSFNANAAGSLGQSSWTLPSAPTSDSPEIVLTASYEMDDGRYANNGWLQELPDPITKLTWDNAALMSPAFAKALGVYTGDLVQITITEKGTAAEPVKRELVIAALVSPGHADNSITVPLGYGRKMPEFYELPYAGGALKERPGIAEQSGFNGYFLRTAANPYFAVAGGKGIESVKVTKVGRTYPFSIMQEQFSIEGRGLVREATLEGYRANSEFAKKVPGEEELPHQPPSIYSHPPLDAPQQWGMSIDLNVCTGCSACVIACQAENNVPVVGKLQVAHGRIMHWLRIDRYYASRKPYNQDRGDWPENPEVVHQPMPCQHCENAPCETVCPVNATVHSEDGLNVMAYNRCVGTRYCSNNCPFKVRRFNYFDYNQRPVGKR
;
A
#
# COMPACT_ATOMS: atom_id res chain seq x y z
N MET A 1 22.92 -22.34 41.26
CA MET A 1 22.94 -20.87 41.20
C MET A 1 23.11 -20.47 39.73
N LYS A 2 22.05 -19.99 39.06
CA LYS A 2 22.25 -19.27 37.79
C LYS A 2 23.01 -18.00 38.14
N ARG A 3 24.24 -17.83 37.65
CA ARG A 3 24.96 -16.56 37.75
C ARG A 3 24.11 -15.54 36.98
N VAL A 4 23.43 -14.65 37.71
CA VAL A 4 22.85 -13.45 37.10
C VAL A 4 24.04 -12.59 36.73
N PHE A 5 24.35 -12.56 35.43
CA PHE A 5 25.41 -11.71 34.90
C PHE A 5 24.84 -10.29 34.88
N HIS A 6 25.22 -9.46 35.85
CA HIS A 6 24.93 -8.04 35.79
C HIS A 6 25.90 -7.44 34.77
N HIS A 7 25.42 -7.25 33.54
CA HIS A 7 26.17 -6.50 32.54
C HIS A 7 26.45 -5.10 33.13
N PRO A 8 27.71 -4.62 33.09
CA PRO A 8 27.98 -3.23 33.43
C PRO A 8 27.16 -2.34 32.50
N PRO A 9 26.54 -1.25 32.99
CA PRO A 9 25.83 -0.33 32.12
C PRO A 9 26.84 0.22 31.10
N GLU A 10 26.57 -0.02 29.81
CA GLU A 10 27.41 0.53 28.76
C GLU A 10 27.46 2.06 28.89
N PRO A 11 28.65 2.68 28.79
CA PRO A 11 28.73 4.12 28.67
C PRO A 11 27.99 4.55 27.41
N VAL A 12 27.01 5.44 27.61
CA VAL A 12 26.07 5.93 26.60
C VAL A 12 26.78 6.88 25.63
N ASN A 13 27.57 6.33 24.70
CA ASN A 13 28.21 7.08 23.63
C ASN A 13 27.72 6.55 22.28
N GLY A 14 26.53 6.96 21.84
CA GLY A 14 25.97 6.52 20.55
C GLY A 14 24.48 6.82 20.37
N LYS A 15 23.91 6.42 19.23
CA LYS A 15 22.46 6.37 19.03
C LYS A 15 21.87 5.21 19.83
N HIS A 16 20.77 5.44 20.54
CA HIS A 16 19.96 4.39 21.13
C HIS A 16 18.91 3.91 20.15
N TYR A 17 18.68 2.61 20.09
CA TYR A 17 17.64 1.99 19.27
C TYR A 17 16.54 1.40 20.14
N TRP A 18 15.31 1.36 19.65
CA TRP A 18 14.18 0.66 20.30
C TRP A 18 13.11 0.27 19.27
N ARG A 19 12.33 -0.75 19.57
CA ARG A 19 11.32 -1.32 18.64
C ARG A 19 9.96 -0.69 18.77
N GLY A 20 9.59 -0.24 19.97
CA GLY A 20 8.26 0.31 20.22
C GLY A 20 8.23 1.09 21.52
N LEU A 21 7.11 1.78 21.75
CA LEU A 21 6.91 2.52 23.00
C LEU A 21 6.84 1.58 24.21
N GLY A 22 6.28 0.38 24.08
CA GLY A 22 6.28 -0.61 25.15
C GLY A 22 7.70 -0.94 25.66
N GLU A 23 8.66 -1.10 24.75
CA GLU A 23 10.07 -1.34 25.08
C GLU A 23 10.74 -0.11 25.70
N LEU A 24 10.54 1.07 25.10
CA LEU A 24 11.16 2.30 25.63
C LEU A 24 10.64 2.65 27.02
N ASN A 25 9.35 2.40 27.28
CA ASN A 25 8.67 2.73 28.53
C ASN A 25 8.83 1.62 29.57
N ASP A 26 9.25 0.43 29.14
CA ASP A 26 9.41 -0.76 29.97
C ASP A 26 8.12 -1.10 30.76
N THR A 27 6.98 -1.06 30.07
CA THR A 27 5.66 -1.17 30.71
C THR A 27 5.47 -2.51 31.41
N PRO A 28 4.67 -2.59 32.49
CA PRO A 28 4.40 -3.87 33.16
C PRO A 28 3.85 -4.95 32.23
N GLU A 29 3.02 -4.58 31.26
CA GLU A 29 2.46 -5.48 30.25
C GLU A 29 3.55 -6.02 29.32
N PHE A 30 4.45 -5.14 28.87
CA PHE A 30 5.58 -5.51 28.01
C PHE A 30 6.58 -6.40 28.77
N ARG A 31 6.96 -6.04 30.01
CA ARG A 31 7.80 -6.88 30.87
C ARG A 31 7.16 -8.23 31.15
N GLN A 32 5.88 -8.24 31.50
CA GLN A 32 5.14 -9.48 31.73
C GLN A 32 5.14 -10.37 30.49
N TRP A 33 5.07 -9.79 29.29
CA TRP A 33 5.20 -10.53 28.05
C TRP A 33 6.63 -11.06 27.83
N LEU A 34 7.66 -10.24 28.04
CA LEU A 34 9.08 -10.60 27.85
C LEU A 34 9.55 -11.68 28.83
N GLU A 35 9.23 -11.53 30.12
CA GLU A 35 9.66 -12.45 31.18
C GLU A 35 8.96 -13.81 31.10
N ARG A 36 7.86 -13.87 30.35
CA ARG A 36 7.16 -15.12 30.07
C ARG A 36 7.86 -15.86 28.94
N GLU A 37 8.47 -17.01 29.29
CA GLU A 37 9.05 -17.96 28.32
C GLU A 37 8.02 -18.47 27.29
N PHE A 38 6.72 -18.40 27.63
CA PHE A 38 5.59 -18.72 26.76
C PHE A 38 4.45 -17.70 26.97
N PRO A 39 3.83 -17.16 25.91
CA PRO A 39 2.63 -16.31 26.01
C PRO A 39 1.54 -16.95 26.89
N GLN A 40 0.71 -16.15 27.55
CA GLN A 40 -0.50 -16.65 28.22
C GLN A 40 -1.34 -17.41 27.17
N GLY A 41 -1.72 -18.67 27.43
CA GLY A 41 -2.39 -19.52 26.43
C GLY A 41 -1.47 -20.25 25.43
N ALA A 42 -0.14 -20.26 25.60
CA ALA A 42 0.76 -21.09 24.78
C ALA A 42 0.95 -22.52 25.32
N ALA A 43 0.76 -22.71 26.63
CA ALA A 43 0.63 -24.02 27.28
C ALA A 43 -0.84 -24.43 27.53
N GLU A 44 -1.75 -23.47 27.49
CA GLU A 44 -3.19 -23.66 27.70
C GLU A 44 -3.88 -23.52 26.35
N LEU A 45 -4.55 -24.57 25.89
CA LEU A 45 -5.43 -24.52 24.73
C LEU A 45 -6.69 -23.73 25.13
N ASN A 46 -6.56 -22.39 25.17
CA ASN A 46 -7.57 -21.38 25.56
C ASN A 46 -8.02 -21.39 27.04
N GLY A 47 -8.40 -20.20 27.52
CA GLY A 47 -8.91 -19.99 28.88
C GLY A 47 -10.12 -20.86 29.23
N ASP A 48 -10.15 -21.28 30.48
CA ASP A 48 -11.18 -22.02 31.22
C ASP A 48 -11.59 -23.43 30.78
N GLU A 49 -11.03 -24.03 29.73
CA GLU A 49 -11.31 -25.44 29.42
C GLU A 49 -10.06 -26.25 29.02
N TRP A 50 -9.64 -27.13 29.97
CA TRP A 50 -8.83 -28.36 29.83
C TRP A 50 -7.32 -28.27 30.05
N SER A 51 -6.84 -28.98 31.10
CA SER A 51 -5.42 -29.10 31.42
C SER A 51 -4.69 -30.12 30.53
N ARG A 52 -3.36 -30.00 30.37
CA ARG A 52 -2.49 -31.00 29.71
C ARG A 52 -2.69 -32.42 30.25
N ARG A 53 -3.05 -32.54 31.54
CA ARG A 53 -3.33 -33.81 32.20
C ARG A 53 -4.66 -34.41 31.75
N ASP A 54 -5.67 -33.57 31.54
CA ASP A 54 -6.99 -34.02 31.08
C ASP A 54 -7.00 -34.30 29.58
N PHE A 55 -6.21 -33.58 28.78
CA PHE A 55 -5.92 -33.97 27.38
C PHE A 55 -5.24 -35.34 27.30
N LEU A 56 -4.25 -35.63 28.16
CA LEU A 56 -3.60 -36.95 28.18
C LEU A 56 -4.52 -38.06 28.70
N LYS A 57 -5.41 -37.77 29.66
CA LYS A 57 -6.47 -38.71 30.09
C LYS A 57 -7.47 -38.97 28.98
N LEU A 58 -7.90 -37.93 28.25
CA LEU A 58 -8.84 -38.08 27.16
C LEU A 58 -8.19 -38.80 25.99
N MET A 59 -6.96 -38.45 25.59
CA MET A 59 -6.17 -39.22 24.61
C MET A 59 -5.98 -40.67 25.04
N GLY A 60 -5.67 -40.93 26.31
CA GLY A 60 -5.58 -42.29 26.85
C GLY A 60 -6.91 -43.05 26.76
N ALA A 61 -8.02 -42.37 27.07
CA ALA A 61 -9.37 -42.93 26.94
C ALA A 61 -9.80 -43.10 25.47
N SER A 62 -9.44 -42.17 24.60
CA SER A 62 -9.69 -42.18 23.15
C SER A 62 -8.87 -43.26 22.46
N MET A 63 -7.62 -43.49 22.88
CA MET A 63 -6.79 -44.59 22.36
C MET A 63 -7.29 -45.95 22.87
N ALA A 64 -7.80 -46.01 24.10
CA ALA A 64 -8.46 -47.22 24.62
C ALA A 64 -9.80 -47.52 23.92
N LEU A 65 -10.58 -46.48 23.58
CA LEU A 65 -11.85 -46.59 22.83
C LEU A 65 -11.64 -46.78 21.31
N ALA A 66 -10.55 -46.26 20.75
CA ALA A 66 -10.16 -46.45 19.35
C ALA A 66 -9.46 -47.79 19.08
N GLY A 67 -9.25 -48.61 20.11
CA GLY A 67 -8.69 -49.96 20.01
C GLY A 67 -9.51 -50.96 19.15
N ILE A 68 -10.65 -50.55 18.60
CA ILE A 68 -11.52 -51.37 17.73
C ILE A 68 -11.70 -50.72 16.33
N GLY A 69 -10.81 -49.80 15.92
CA GLY A 69 -10.89 -49.10 14.62
C GLY A 69 -9.58 -49.06 13.85
N LEU A 70 -9.08 -50.21 13.38
CA LEU A 70 -7.92 -50.32 12.47
C LEU A 70 -8.23 -49.79 11.05
N THR A 71 -8.60 -48.51 10.90
CA THR A 71 -8.75 -47.85 9.59
C THR A 71 -7.63 -46.84 9.27
N SER A 72 -6.57 -46.80 10.09
CA SER A 72 -5.51 -45.77 10.08
C SER A 72 -4.53 -45.82 8.89
N CYS A 73 -4.77 -46.65 7.87
CA CYS A 73 -3.81 -46.86 6.76
C CYS A 73 -4.44 -46.90 5.36
N ARG A 74 -5.62 -46.32 5.13
CA ARG A 74 -6.12 -46.17 3.74
C ARG A 74 -5.76 -44.78 3.22
N ARG A 75 -4.72 -44.68 2.38
CA ARG A 75 -4.53 -43.51 1.51
C ARG A 75 -5.76 -43.43 0.59
N PRO A 76 -6.42 -42.27 0.44
CA PRO A 76 -7.49 -42.14 -0.54
C PRO A 76 -6.94 -42.50 -1.92
N GLU A 77 -7.75 -43.16 -2.74
CA GLU A 77 -7.42 -43.36 -4.15
C GLU A 77 -7.29 -41.98 -4.81
N MET A 78 -6.09 -41.65 -5.29
CA MET A 78 -5.83 -40.40 -6.02
C MET A 78 -5.75 -40.73 -7.51
N HIS A 79 -6.50 -40.00 -8.32
CA HIS A 79 -6.51 -40.18 -9.77
C HIS A 79 -5.58 -39.15 -10.43
N LEU A 80 -4.74 -39.61 -11.36
CA LEU A 80 -3.98 -38.75 -12.27
C LEU A 80 -4.80 -38.60 -13.55
N VAL A 81 -5.17 -37.37 -13.89
CA VAL A 81 -5.98 -37.07 -15.08
C VAL A 81 -5.10 -36.34 -16.10
N PRO A 82 -4.65 -36.99 -17.19
CA PRO A 82 -3.91 -36.32 -18.25
C PRO A 82 -4.84 -35.44 -19.10
N PHE A 83 -4.25 -34.51 -19.84
CA PHE A 83 -4.99 -33.75 -20.84
C PHE A 83 -5.56 -34.68 -21.92
N THR A 84 -6.84 -34.51 -22.26
CA THR A 84 -7.45 -35.19 -23.42
C THR A 84 -6.86 -34.71 -24.75
N LYS A 85 -6.46 -33.44 -24.79
CA LYS A 85 -5.70 -32.81 -25.87
C LYS A 85 -4.56 -31.98 -25.27
N SER A 86 -3.34 -32.51 -25.30
CA SER A 86 -2.17 -31.79 -24.80
C SER A 86 -1.79 -30.64 -25.73
N VAL A 87 -1.34 -29.55 -25.13
CA VAL A 87 -0.71 -28.44 -25.86
C VAL A 87 0.76 -28.79 -26.09
N GLU A 88 1.25 -28.67 -27.33
CA GLU A 88 2.57 -29.18 -27.76
C GLU A 88 3.74 -28.69 -26.90
N TRP A 89 3.71 -27.43 -26.46
CA TRP A 89 4.77 -26.81 -25.67
C TRP A 89 4.59 -26.97 -24.14
N THR A 90 3.53 -27.61 -23.67
CA THR A 90 3.31 -27.83 -22.23
C THR A 90 3.86 -29.18 -21.81
N ILE A 91 4.87 -29.16 -20.94
CA ILE A 91 5.45 -30.35 -20.34
C ILE A 91 5.02 -30.39 -18.87
N PRO A 92 4.21 -31.37 -18.43
CA PRO A 92 3.78 -31.47 -17.03
C PRO A 92 4.98 -31.44 -16.07
N GLY A 93 4.89 -30.58 -15.05
CA GLY A 93 5.96 -30.38 -14.06
C GLY A 93 7.07 -29.41 -14.46
N LYS A 94 7.05 -28.86 -15.69
CA LYS A 94 7.91 -27.72 -16.06
C LYS A 94 7.12 -26.42 -16.00
N PHE A 95 7.75 -25.40 -15.44
CA PHE A 95 7.18 -24.06 -15.41
C PHE A 95 7.22 -23.44 -16.80
N LEU A 96 6.13 -22.76 -17.15
CA LEU A 96 6.05 -21.89 -18.32
C LEU A 96 5.94 -20.45 -17.85
N TYR A 97 6.68 -19.57 -18.51
CA TYR A 97 6.75 -18.15 -18.18
C TYR A 97 6.10 -17.34 -19.30
N TYR A 98 5.17 -16.47 -18.94
CA TYR A 98 4.47 -15.61 -19.88
C TYR A 98 4.62 -14.15 -19.47
N ALA A 99 4.87 -13.26 -20.43
CA ALA A 99 4.87 -11.83 -20.15
C ALA A 99 3.42 -11.31 -20.00
N THR A 100 3.18 -10.44 -19.04
CA THR A 100 1.88 -9.77 -18.87
C THR A 100 2.09 -8.44 -18.16
N ALA A 101 1.03 -7.72 -17.80
CA ALA A 101 1.13 -6.52 -17.02
C ALA A 101 -0.05 -6.38 -16.05
N MET A 102 0.21 -5.81 -14.88
CA MET A 102 -0.84 -5.47 -13.92
C MET A 102 -1.20 -3.98 -14.02
N PRO A 103 -2.45 -3.63 -14.38
CA PRO A 103 -2.94 -2.25 -14.32
C PRO A 103 -2.92 -1.69 -12.90
N ARG A 104 -2.57 -0.42 -12.77
CA ARG A 104 -2.59 0.39 -11.54
C ARG A 104 -3.17 1.78 -11.85
N ARG A 105 -3.51 2.56 -10.81
CA ARG A 105 -4.14 3.87 -11.02
C ARG A 105 -3.26 4.84 -11.83
N THR A 106 -1.94 4.75 -11.68
CA THR A 106 -0.95 5.64 -12.33
C THR A 106 -0.32 5.05 -13.58
N GLY A 107 -0.67 3.82 -13.98
CA GLY A 107 -0.06 3.13 -15.13
C GLY A 107 -0.22 1.62 -15.04
N ALA A 108 0.85 0.88 -15.34
CA ALA A 108 0.89 -0.57 -15.19
C ALA A 108 2.32 -1.04 -14.94
N ILE A 109 2.44 -2.19 -14.26
CA ILE A 109 3.72 -2.83 -13.97
C ILE A 109 3.92 -3.99 -14.94
N PRO A 110 5.03 -4.04 -15.71
CA PRO A 110 5.35 -5.16 -16.59
C PRO A 110 5.82 -6.39 -15.80
N LEU A 111 5.24 -7.55 -16.06
CA LEU A 111 5.37 -8.78 -15.28
C LEU A 111 5.74 -9.99 -16.14
N ILE A 112 6.25 -11.02 -15.46
CA ILE A 112 6.29 -12.40 -15.91
C ILE A 112 5.43 -13.23 -14.96
N ALA A 113 4.48 -13.98 -15.50
CA ALA A 113 3.68 -14.94 -14.76
C ALA A 113 4.26 -16.34 -14.93
N THR A 114 4.57 -16.98 -13.81
CA THR A 114 4.93 -18.40 -13.76
C THR A 114 3.66 -19.22 -13.73
N THR A 115 3.55 -20.15 -14.66
CA THR A 115 2.37 -21.00 -14.83
C THR A 115 2.72 -22.48 -14.74
N VAL A 116 1.80 -23.24 -14.17
CA VAL A 116 1.84 -24.70 -14.09
C VAL A 116 0.53 -25.23 -14.65
N ASP A 117 0.60 -26.07 -15.69
CA ASP A 117 -0.57 -26.69 -16.33
C ASP A 117 -1.69 -25.68 -16.67
N GLY A 118 -1.32 -24.48 -17.11
CA GLY A 118 -2.25 -23.40 -17.47
C GLY A 118 -2.80 -22.58 -16.31
N ARG A 119 -2.20 -22.66 -15.12
CA ARG A 119 -2.59 -21.87 -13.93
C ARG A 119 -1.44 -20.96 -13.52
N PRO A 120 -1.63 -19.64 -13.38
CA PRO A 120 -0.61 -18.78 -12.81
C PRO A 120 -0.45 -19.08 -11.32
N ILE A 121 0.78 -19.17 -10.84
CA ILE A 121 1.08 -19.47 -9.44
C ILE A 121 1.95 -18.40 -8.77
N LYS A 122 2.70 -17.63 -9.56
CA LYS A 122 3.64 -16.63 -9.07
C LYS A 122 3.81 -15.52 -10.11
N LEU A 123 3.94 -14.29 -9.63
CA LEU A 123 4.19 -13.11 -10.47
C LEU A 123 5.57 -12.57 -10.13
N GLU A 124 6.35 -12.27 -11.17
CA GLU A 124 7.67 -11.66 -11.08
C GLU A 124 7.76 -10.46 -12.01
N GLY A 125 8.77 -9.61 -11.82
CA GLY A 125 8.96 -8.43 -12.67
C GLY A 125 9.52 -8.84 -14.03
N ASN A 126 9.11 -8.16 -15.11
CA ASN A 126 9.73 -8.40 -16.42
C ASN A 126 11.17 -7.86 -16.45
N PRO A 127 12.21 -8.70 -16.56
CA PRO A 127 13.59 -8.24 -16.57
C PRO A 127 13.95 -7.50 -17.87
N LEU A 128 13.18 -7.70 -18.95
CA LEU A 128 13.41 -7.02 -20.23
C LEU A 128 12.92 -5.57 -20.24
N HIS A 129 12.04 -5.19 -19.29
CA HIS A 129 11.49 -3.84 -19.22
C HIS A 129 12.18 -3.00 -18.14
N PRO A 130 12.67 -1.78 -18.45
CA PRO A 130 13.40 -0.96 -17.48
C PRO A 130 12.57 -0.56 -16.25
N ALA A 131 11.26 -0.35 -16.40
CA ALA A 131 10.38 0.03 -15.29
C ALA A 131 10.35 -0.99 -14.14
N SER A 132 10.14 -2.28 -14.42
CA SER A 132 10.19 -3.33 -13.38
C SER A 132 11.59 -3.88 -13.16
N GLY A 133 12.39 -4.05 -14.21
CA GLY A 133 13.78 -4.50 -14.13
C GLY A 133 13.95 -5.80 -13.33
N GLY A 134 13.00 -6.73 -13.47
CA GLY A 134 13.00 -8.00 -12.75
C GLY A 134 12.37 -7.96 -11.35
N THR A 135 11.85 -6.81 -10.91
CA THR A 135 11.27 -6.64 -9.56
C THR A 135 9.78 -6.28 -9.60
N THR A 136 9.11 -6.39 -8.46
CA THR A 136 7.66 -6.13 -8.29
C THR A 136 7.41 -5.39 -6.99
N ASP A 137 6.17 -4.98 -6.76
CA ASP A 137 5.71 -4.42 -5.50
C ASP A 137 4.79 -5.38 -4.72
N THR A 138 4.38 -4.94 -3.54
CA THR A 138 3.55 -5.71 -2.60
C THR A 138 2.19 -6.09 -3.21
N PHE A 139 1.53 -5.17 -3.91
CA PHE A 139 0.21 -5.41 -4.50
C PHE A 139 0.27 -6.37 -5.69
N VAL A 140 1.32 -6.29 -6.51
CA VAL A 140 1.58 -7.26 -7.59
C VAL A 140 1.77 -8.66 -7.04
N GLN A 141 2.57 -8.81 -5.98
CA GLN A 141 2.78 -10.13 -5.38
C GLN A 141 1.47 -10.68 -4.79
N ALA A 142 0.64 -9.81 -4.22
CA ALA A 142 -0.62 -10.19 -3.60
C ALA A 142 -1.77 -10.46 -4.59
N SER A 143 -1.74 -9.89 -5.80
CA SER A 143 -2.83 -10.00 -6.77
C SER A 143 -3.07 -11.42 -7.28
N ILE A 144 -2.11 -12.32 -7.12
CA ILE A 144 -2.33 -13.74 -7.39
C ILE A 144 -3.36 -14.35 -6.43
N LEU A 145 -3.41 -13.89 -5.18
CA LEU A 145 -4.45 -14.31 -4.24
C LEU A 145 -5.80 -13.68 -4.62
N ASP A 146 -5.81 -12.45 -5.13
CA ASP A 146 -7.05 -11.82 -5.63
C ASP A 146 -7.67 -12.67 -6.75
N LEU A 147 -6.86 -13.19 -7.70
CA LEU A 147 -7.36 -14.11 -8.73
C LEU A 147 -8.09 -15.33 -8.13
N TYR A 148 -7.51 -15.92 -7.09
CA TYR A 148 -8.01 -17.14 -6.43
C TYR A 148 -8.90 -16.86 -5.22
N ASP A 149 -9.33 -15.61 -5.02
CA ASP A 149 -10.16 -15.25 -3.88
C ASP A 149 -11.56 -15.90 -4.01
N PRO A 150 -11.97 -16.75 -3.05
CA PRO A 150 -13.27 -17.42 -3.10
C PRO A 150 -14.45 -16.46 -2.97
N SER A 151 -14.23 -15.24 -2.45
CA SER A 151 -15.23 -14.18 -2.29
C SER A 151 -15.46 -13.34 -3.55
N ARG A 152 -14.73 -13.62 -4.65
CA ARG A 152 -15.01 -13.01 -5.94
C ARG A 152 -16.43 -13.31 -6.39
N SER A 153 -17.03 -12.37 -7.11
CA SER A 153 -18.34 -12.53 -7.72
C SER A 153 -18.31 -13.70 -8.71
N GLN A 154 -19.16 -14.69 -8.45
CA GLN A 154 -19.17 -15.95 -9.21
C GLN A 154 -20.33 -16.03 -10.22
N ARG A 155 -21.23 -15.04 -10.22
CA ARG A 155 -22.49 -15.11 -10.98
C ARG A 155 -23.02 -13.74 -11.36
N PHE A 156 -23.79 -13.73 -12.44
CA PHE A 156 -24.59 -12.57 -12.83
C PHE A 156 -25.77 -12.43 -11.85
N VAL A 157 -26.07 -11.20 -11.45
CA VAL A 157 -27.19 -10.90 -10.56
C VAL A 157 -28.04 -9.80 -11.19
N HIS A 158 -29.35 -10.00 -11.21
CA HIS A 158 -30.33 -9.02 -11.66
C HIS A 158 -31.41 -8.83 -10.58
N LYS A 159 -31.50 -7.62 -10.03
CA LYS A 159 -32.42 -7.22 -8.94
C LYS A 159 -32.36 -8.19 -7.75
N GLY A 160 -31.14 -8.53 -7.32
CA GLY A 160 -30.88 -9.44 -6.21
C GLY A 160 -31.09 -10.93 -6.50
N LYS A 161 -31.49 -11.31 -7.73
CA LYS A 161 -31.69 -12.71 -8.14
C LYS A 161 -30.55 -13.18 -9.04
N THR A 162 -30.16 -14.45 -8.92
CA THR A 162 -29.20 -15.07 -9.84
C THR A 162 -29.72 -15.02 -11.28
N SER A 163 -28.84 -14.63 -12.20
CA SER A 163 -29.06 -14.54 -13.64
C SER A 163 -27.86 -15.19 -14.36
N ASN A 164 -27.76 -15.03 -15.67
CA ASN A 164 -26.70 -15.59 -16.50
C ASN A 164 -26.27 -14.63 -17.61
N ARG A 165 -25.20 -15.02 -18.31
CA ARG A 165 -24.60 -14.21 -19.37
C ARG A 165 -25.55 -13.95 -20.54
N ALA A 166 -26.34 -14.95 -20.96
CA ALA A 166 -27.23 -14.81 -22.12
C ALA A 166 -28.36 -13.80 -21.87
N GLU A 167 -28.91 -13.81 -20.66
CA GLU A 167 -29.89 -12.81 -20.20
C GLU A 167 -29.29 -11.40 -20.20
N PHE A 168 -28.06 -11.26 -19.71
CA PHE A 168 -27.35 -9.98 -19.72
C PHE A 168 -27.05 -9.47 -21.14
N ASP A 169 -26.61 -10.35 -22.05
CA ASP A 169 -26.37 -9.96 -23.45
C ASP A 169 -27.67 -9.52 -24.15
N THR A 170 -28.79 -10.20 -23.87
CA THR A 170 -30.13 -9.82 -24.37
C THR A 170 -30.55 -8.45 -23.86
N TYR A 171 -30.29 -8.19 -22.57
CA TYR A 171 -30.52 -6.91 -21.93
C TYR A 171 -29.69 -5.80 -22.60
N ILE A 172 -28.39 -6.01 -22.82
CA ILE A 172 -27.51 -5.04 -23.49
C ILE A 172 -27.98 -4.74 -24.92
N GLY A 173 -28.42 -5.75 -25.67
CA GLY A 173 -28.97 -5.57 -27.01
C GLY A 173 -30.23 -4.68 -27.03
N THR A 174 -31.11 -4.87 -26.04
CA THR A 174 -32.33 -4.06 -25.86
C THR A 174 -31.98 -2.63 -25.47
N LEU A 175 -31.08 -2.48 -24.49
CA LEU A 175 -30.59 -1.18 -24.01
C LEU A 175 -29.97 -0.35 -25.13
N ARG A 176 -29.09 -0.96 -25.94
CA ARG A 176 -28.43 -0.31 -27.07
C ARG A 176 -29.45 0.28 -28.04
N THR A 177 -30.53 -0.45 -28.33
CA THR A 177 -31.60 0.03 -29.22
C THR A 177 -32.29 1.27 -28.64
N ALA A 178 -32.56 1.28 -27.34
CA ALA A 178 -33.17 2.41 -26.66
C ALA A 178 -32.25 3.64 -26.61
N VAL A 179 -30.96 3.46 -26.35
CA VAL A 179 -29.97 4.54 -26.24
C VAL A 179 -29.61 5.13 -27.60
N ASN A 180 -29.53 4.29 -28.66
CA ASN A 180 -29.30 4.77 -30.03
C ASN A 180 -30.37 5.77 -30.48
N ASN A 181 -31.64 5.48 -30.19
CA ASN A 181 -32.77 6.37 -30.52
C ASN A 181 -32.71 7.72 -29.79
N GLN A 182 -31.96 7.80 -28.69
CA GLN A 182 -31.82 8.98 -27.84
C GLN A 182 -30.44 9.64 -27.97
N HIS A 183 -29.61 9.19 -28.93
CA HIS A 183 -28.23 9.69 -29.13
C HIS A 183 -27.36 9.69 -27.86
N GLY A 184 -27.62 8.78 -26.91
CA GLY A 184 -26.92 8.74 -25.62
C GLY A 184 -27.50 9.59 -24.51
N ASP A 185 -28.65 10.27 -24.71
CA ASP A 185 -29.28 11.05 -23.64
C ASP A 185 -29.63 10.16 -22.44
N GLY A 186 -29.22 10.62 -21.25
CA GLY A 186 -29.40 9.89 -20.00
C GLY A 186 -28.44 8.72 -19.77
N LEU A 187 -27.45 8.48 -20.64
CA LEU A 187 -26.40 7.47 -20.42
C LEU A 187 -25.19 8.08 -19.71
N ALA A 188 -24.77 7.47 -18.61
CA ALA A 188 -23.55 7.83 -17.89
C ALA A 188 -22.70 6.61 -17.56
N PHE A 189 -21.38 6.82 -17.53
CA PHE A 189 -20.39 5.86 -17.07
C PHE A 189 -19.63 6.46 -15.89
N LEU A 190 -19.49 5.70 -14.82
CA LEU A 190 -18.53 5.91 -13.75
C LEU A 190 -17.47 4.81 -13.85
N VAL A 191 -16.24 5.19 -14.13
CA VAL A 191 -15.12 4.26 -14.33
C VAL A 191 -13.94 4.61 -13.44
N GLY A 192 -13.11 3.61 -13.12
CA GLY A 192 -11.78 3.86 -12.56
C GLY A 192 -10.82 4.46 -13.59
N GLU A 193 -9.78 5.14 -13.12
CA GLU A 193 -8.68 5.58 -13.99
C GLU A 193 -7.91 4.35 -14.50
N THR A 194 -7.74 4.24 -15.82
CA THR A 194 -6.94 3.17 -16.43
C THR A 194 -6.17 3.70 -17.63
N HIS A 195 -4.93 3.26 -17.78
CA HIS A 195 -4.05 3.70 -18.87
C HIS A 195 -4.05 2.71 -20.03
N SER A 196 -5.23 2.26 -20.48
CA SER A 196 -5.39 1.28 -21.57
C SER A 196 -5.69 1.97 -22.91
N PRO A 197 -4.79 1.86 -23.92
CA PRO A 197 -5.06 2.37 -25.27
C PRO A 197 -6.28 1.72 -25.93
N THR A 198 -6.55 0.43 -25.68
CA THR A 198 -7.75 -0.23 -26.22
C THR A 198 -9.02 0.29 -25.58
N ARG A 199 -9.04 0.49 -24.25
CA ARG A 199 -10.18 1.10 -23.54
C ARG A 199 -10.44 2.53 -24.04
N GLU A 200 -9.39 3.33 -24.22
CA GLU A 200 -9.49 4.69 -24.77
C GLU A 200 -10.03 4.71 -26.21
N ARG A 201 -9.59 3.79 -27.07
CA ARG A 201 -10.13 3.64 -28.43
C ARG A 201 -11.62 3.31 -28.40
N LEU A 202 -12.03 2.34 -27.58
CA LEU A 202 -13.44 1.93 -27.46
C LEU A 202 -14.32 3.04 -26.86
N ARG A 203 -13.82 3.77 -25.86
CA ARG A 203 -14.48 4.99 -25.34
C ARG A 203 -14.68 6.01 -26.47
N ALA A 204 -13.64 6.31 -27.24
CA ALA A 204 -13.74 7.28 -28.33
C ALA A 204 -14.71 6.84 -29.44
N GLU A 205 -14.81 5.53 -29.71
CA GLU A 205 -15.84 4.95 -30.59
C GLU A 205 -17.24 5.14 -29.97
N LEU A 206 -17.41 4.86 -28.66
CA LEU A 206 -18.68 5.05 -27.96
C LEU A 206 -19.14 6.50 -27.97
N GLU A 207 -18.24 7.46 -27.75
CA GLU A 207 -18.60 8.87 -27.73
C GLU A 207 -19.01 9.41 -29.12
N LYS A 208 -18.56 8.75 -30.20
CA LYS A 208 -19.01 9.06 -31.56
C LYS A 208 -20.42 8.53 -31.80
N THR A 209 -20.73 7.33 -31.29
CA THR A 209 -22.06 6.72 -31.40
C THR A 209 -23.07 7.37 -30.47
N PHE A 210 -22.64 7.80 -29.28
CA PHE A 210 -23.45 8.40 -28.22
C PHE A 210 -22.92 9.78 -27.80
N PRO A 211 -23.09 10.83 -28.62
CA PRO A 211 -22.49 12.14 -28.36
C PRO A 211 -22.95 12.80 -27.04
N SER A 212 -24.16 12.47 -26.56
CA SER A 212 -24.73 13.01 -25.32
C SER A 212 -24.38 12.20 -24.06
N MET A 213 -23.57 11.13 -24.19
CA MET A 213 -23.18 10.33 -23.04
C MET A 213 -22.23 11.09 -22.11
N ARG A 214 -22.29 10.76 -20.82
CA ARG A 214 -21.39 11.31 -19.79
C ARG A 214 -20.34 10.27 -19.43
N TRP A 215 -19.07 10.66 -19.48
CA TRP A 215 -17.96 9.81 -19.08
C TRP A 215 -17.29 10.38 -17.84
N CYS A 216 -17.55 9.76 -16.69
CA CYS A 216 -17.00 10.16 -15.41
C CYS A 216 -15.87 9.22 -15.01
N VAL A 217 -14.70 9.80 -14.70
CA VAL A 217 -13.59 9.05 -14.10
C VAL A 217 -13.52 9.39 -12.62
N TYR A 218 -13.50 8.35 -11.79
CA TYR A 218 -13.36 8.48 -10.36
C TYR A 218 -12.33 7.49 -9.82
N GLU A 219 -11.30 8.04 -9.19
CA GLU A 219 -10.27 7.29 -8.50
C GLU A 219 -10.06 7.95 -7.13
N PRO A 220 -10.28 7.22 -6.01
CA PRO A 220 -10.35 7.84 -4.69
C PRO A 220 -9.08 8.57 -4.29
N LEU A 221 -7.90 8.07 -4.67
CA LEU A 221 -6.62 8.61 -4.20
C LEU A 221 -5.90 9.46 -5.25
N LEU A 222 -6.45 9.64 -6.46
CA LEU A 222 -5.87 10.57 -7.44
C LEU A 222 -6.25 12.02 -7.14
N SER A 223 -5.25 12.88 -7.30
CA SER A 223 -5.38 14.32 -7.04
C SER A 223 -5.83 15.08 -8.29
N HIS A 224 -7.02 15.67 -8.20
CA HIS A 224 -7.52 16.59 -9.22
C HIS A 224 -6.69 17.88 -9.25
N GLU A 225 -6.17 18.26 -8.10
CA GLU A 225 -5.39 19.46 -7.83
C GLU A 225 -4.02 19.35 -8.53
N GLN A 226 -3.36 18.21 -8.43
CA GLN A 226 -2.10 17.95 -9.13
C GLN A 226 -2.29 17.94 -10.66
N ALA A 227 -3.36 17.28 -11.15
CA ALA A 227 -3.67 17.27 -12.58
C ALA A 227 -3.95 18.68 -13.12
N THR A 228 -4.76 19.46 -12.40
CA THR A 228 -5.09 20.85 -12.72
C THR A 228 -3.85 21.74 -12.69
N ALA A 229 -2.99 21.63 -11.67
CA ALA A 229 -1.73 22.37 -11.60
C ALA A 229 -0.85 22.08 -12.82
N THR A 230 -0.71 20.80 -13.16
CA THR A 230 0.19 20.35 -14.23
C THR A 230 -0.28 20.85 -15.59
N GLN A 231 -1.58 20.71 -15.89
CA GLN A 231 -2.16 21.16 -17.15
C GLN A 231 -2.04 22.68 -17.34
N ASN A 232 -2.26 23.46 -16.28
CA ASN A 232 -2.16 24.92 -16.35
C ASN A 232 -0.71 25.40 -16.42
N ALA A 233 0.22 24.72 -15.73
CA ALA A 233 1.63 25.09 -15.70
C ALA A 233 2.40 24.68 -16.97
N PHE A 234 2.07 23.53 -17.59
CA PHE A 234 2.85 22.93 -18.67
C PHE A 234 2.07 22.63 -19.96
N GLY A 235 0.75 22.88 -19.96
CA GLY A 235 -0.14 22.67 -21.11
C GLY A 235 -1.04 21.43 -20.95
N ALA A 236 -2.12 21.39 -21.74
CA ALA A 236 -3.07 20.26 -21.73
C ALA A 236 -2.35 18.93 -22.01
N GLY A 237 -2.77 17.85 -21.33
CA GLY A 237 -2.16 16.53 -21.46
C GLY A 237 -0.77 16.38 -20.86
N ALA A 238 -0.22 17.40 -20.20
CA ALA A 238 1.09 17.30 -19.56
C ALA A 238 1.05 16.37 -18.34
N ARG A 239 2.06 15.50 -18.23
CA ARG A 239 2.36 14.65 -17.08
C ARG A 239 3.81 14.86 -16.67
N LEU A 240 4.06 15.03 -15.39
CA LEU A 240 5.41 15.19 -14.85
C LEU A 240 5.98 13.84 -14.43
N ILE A 241 7.22 13.57 -14.85
CA ILE A 241 7.96 12.34 -14.55
C ILE A 241 9.26 12.73 -13.84
N PRO A 242 9.39 12.46 -12.54
CA PRO A 242 10.64 12.69 -11.82
C PRO A 242 11.72 11.69 -12.27
N LYS A 243 12.95 12.16 -12.41
CA LYS A 243 14.14 11.37 -12.75
C LYS A 243 15.11 11.38 -11.58
N LEU A 244 14.80 10.52 -10.59
CA LEU A 244 15.52 10.42 -9.31
C LEU A 244 16.94 9.86 -9.46
N ASP A 245 17.22 9.17 -10.56
CA ASP A 245 18.56 8.72 -10.96
C ASP A 245 19.50 9.89 -11.30
N ARG A 246 18.94 11.07 -11.57
CA ARG A 246 19.67 12.30 -11.92
C ARG A 246 19.72 13.33 -10.79
N ALA A 247 19.10 13.03 -9.65
CA ALA A 247 19.00 13.96 -8.53
C ALA A 247 20.07 13.65 -7.45
N ASP A 248 20.89 14.66 -7.13
CA ASP A 248 21.85 14.66 -6.02
C ASP A 248 21.19 15.10 -4.71
N VAL A 249 20.25 16.04 -4.78
CA VAL A 249 19.51 16.56 -3.61
C VAL A 249 18.02 16.51 -3.92
N ILE A 250 17.25 15.86 -3.04
CA ILE A 250 15.80 15.72 -3.18
C ILE A 250 15.14 16.31 -1.94
N LEU A 251 14.11 17.14 -2.13
CA LEU A 251 13.22 17.60 -1.08
C LEU A 251 11.81 17.12 -1.35
N ALA A 252 11.26 16.26 -0.50
CA ALA A 252 9.89 15.76 -0.57
C ALA A 252 9.00 16.51 0.43
N LEU A 253 7.97 17.18 -0.08
CA LEU A 253 6.96 17.89 0.71
C LEU A 253 5.68 17.05 0.73
N ASP A 254 5.43 16.35 1.84
CA ASP A 254 4.32 15.40 2.00
C ASP A 254 4.25 14.32 0.90
N SER A 255 5.37 14.03 0.25
CA SER A 255 5.43 13.13 -0.90
C SER A 255 6.04 11.81 -0.47
N ASP A 256 5.22 10.76 -0.46
CA ASP A 256 5.70 9.40 -0.19
C ASP A 256 6.02 8.66 -1.48
N PHE A 257 6.97 9.16 -2.27
CA PHE A 257 7.29 8.57 -3.58
C PHE A 257 7.95 7.18 -3.50
N LEU A 258 8.36 6.74 -2.30
CA LEU A 258 8.83 5.37 -2.06
C LEU A 258 7.70 4.37 -1.82
N ASP A 259 6.49 4.85 -1.55
CA ASP A 259 5.28 4.04 -1.57
C ASP A 259 4.89 3.66 -2.99
N CYS A 260 4.45 2.42 -3.17
CA CYS A 260 3.91 1.94 -4.43
C CYS A 260 2.48 2.42 -4.73
N GLY A 261 1.79 3.06 -3.76
CA GLY A 261 0.49 3.70 -3.94
C GLY A 261 0.57 5.14 -4.49
N GLN A 262 1.62 5.90 -4.13
CA GLN A 262 1.89 7.26 -4.64
C GLN A 262 2.99 7.33 -5.71
N GLY A 263 4.12 6.64 -5.49
CA GLY A 263 5.23 6.56 -6.43
C GLY A 263 5.06 5.44 -7.47
N ASP A 264 6.09 5.26 -8.31
CA ASP A 264 6.19 4.10 -9.20
C ASP A 264 7.49 3.33 -8.97
N LEU A 265 7.46 2.05 -9.34
CA LEU A 265 8.58 1.13 -9.14
C LEU A 265 9.86 1.60 -9.84
N GLU A 266 9.74 2.27 -11.00
CA GLU A 266 10.87 2.86 -11.71
C GLU A 266 11.54 3.94 -10.85
N SER A 267 10.75 4.81 -10.22
CA SER A 267 11.19 5.90 -9.35
C SER A 267 11.89 5.38 -8.09
N VAL A 268 11.35 4.33 -7.46
CA VAL A 268 12.00 3.69 -6.29
C VAL A 268 13.36 3.11 -6.67
N ARG A 269 13.45 2.43 -7.82
CA ARG A 269 14.73 1.89 -8.33
C ARG A 269 15.71 3.00 -8.71
N ALA A 270 15.23 4.06 -9.34
CA ALA A 270 16.03 5.23 -9.70
C ALA A 270 16.63 5.90 -8.45
N PHE A 271 15.82 6.13 -7.40
CA PHE A 271 16.30 6.66 -6.12
C PHE A 271 17.32 5.75 -5.46
N THR A 272 17.00 4.46 -5.30
CA THR A 272 17.88 3.51 -4.61
C THR A 272 19.19 3.26 -5.36
N SER A 273 19.21 3.42 -6.69
CA SER A 273 20.45 3.34 -7.48
C SER A 273 21.50 4.39 -7.07
N ARG A 274 21.05 5.55 -6.57
CA ARG A 274 21.90 6.64 -6.07
C ARG A 274 22.19 6.52 -4.57
N ARG A 275 21.60 5.53 -3.88
CA ARG A 275 21.84 5.21 -2.46
C ARG A 275 22.86 4.10 -2.24
N ARG A 276 23.22 3.33 -3.28
CA ARG A 276 24.21 2.25 -3.17
C ARG A 276 25.62 2.82 -3.05
N VAL A 277 26.31 2.45 -1.97
CA VAL A 277 27.69 2.85 -1.68
C VAL A 277 28.53 1.57 -1.59
N ASN A 278 29.38 1.33 -2.59
CA ASN A 278 30.26 0.16 -2.66
C ASN A 278 31.71 0.50 -2.27
N SER A 279 32.10 1.78 -2.41
CA SER A 279 33.42 2.27 -2.07
C SER A 279 33.36 3.58 -1.29
N SER A 280 34.41 3.89 -0.52
CA SER A 280 34.49 5.17 0.21
C SER A 280 34.53 6.40 -0.71
N LYS A 281 34.79 6.22 -2.01
CA LYS A 281 34.80 7.31 -3.00
C LYS A 281 33.43 7.60 -3.59
N ASP A 282 32.45 6.74 -3.36
CA ASP A 282 31.14 6.89 -3.96
C ASP A 282 30.40 8.11 -3.37
N SER A 283 29.49 8.66 -4.17
CA SER A 283 28.55 9.69 -3.77
C SER A 283 27.20 9.08 -3.46
N MET A 284 26.46 9.71 -2.56
CA MET A 284 25.08 9.34 -2.24
C MET A 284 24.18 10.56 -2.44
N ASN A 285 22.97 10.35 -2.96
CA ASN A 285 21.97 11.42 -2.97
C ASN A 285 21.52 11.76 -1.53
N ARG A 286 21.16 13.03 -1.31
CA ARG A 286 20.64 13.53 -0.03
C ARG A 286 19.13 13.74 -0.13
N LEU A 287 18.38 13.27 0.86
CA LEU A 287 16.93 13.36 0.95
C LEU A 287 16.51 14.18 2.16
N TYR A 288 15.83 15.29 1.88
CA TYR A 288 15.07 16.09 2.82
C TYR A 288 13.58 15.72 2.72
N VAL A 289 12.91 15.58 3.86
CA VAL A 289 11.47 15.29 3.91
C VAL A 289 10.79 16.23 4.90
N VAL A 290 9.69 16.83 4.47
CA VAL A 290 8.76 17.58 5.33
C VAL A 290 7.41 16.89 5.26
N GLU A 291 6.97 16.26 6.34
CA GLU A 291 5.78 15.41 6.33
C GLU A 291 5.07 15.39 7.69
N ASN A 292 3.82 14.93 7.69
CA ASN A 292 2.98 14.90 8.87
C ASN A 292 3.31 13.76 9.84
N HIS A 293 3.44 12.54 9.34
CA HIS A 293 3.74 11.33 10.08
C HIS A 293 4.86 10.59 9.38
N PHE A 294 5.45 9.57 10.01
CA PHE A 294 6.48 8.78 9.33
C PHE A 294 5.89 8.06 8.13
N THR A 295 6.45 8.35 6.96
CA THR A 295 6.20 7.57 5.73
C THR A 295 7.40 6.68 5.40
N LEU A 296 7.29 5.80 4.39
CA LEU A 296 8.43 5.05 3.85
C LEU A 296 9.54 6.00 3.36
N THR A 297 9.15 7.11 2.73
CA THR A 297 10.08 8.14 2.27
C THR A 297 10.74 8.87 3.45
N GLY A 298 9.98 9.20 4.49
CA GLY A 298 10.50 9.80 5.71
C GLY A 298 11.43 8.89 6.49
N ALA A 299 11.18 7.58 6.50
CA ALA A 299 12.06 6.60 7.12
C ALA A 299 13.42 6.47 6.40
N MET A 300 13.49 6.82 5.12
CA MET A 300 14.71 6.84 4.30
C MET A 300 15.36 8.24 4.20
N ALA A 301 14.81 9.24 4.88
CA ALA A 301 15.29 10.62 4.86
C ALA A 301 16.59 10.77 5.64
N ASP A 302 17.54 11.54 5.11
CA ASP A 302 18.71 11.97 5.89
C ASP A 302 18.31 13.10 6.84
N HIS A 303 17.36 13.95 6.42
CA HIS A 303 16.86 15.07 7.17
C HIS A 303 15.33 15.09 7.09
N ARG A 304 14.67 14.87 8.23
CA ARG A 304 13.21 14.87 8.32
C ARG A 304 12.72 15.98 9.25
N LEU A 305 11.75 16.76 8.78
CA LEU A 305 11.03 17.76 9.55
C LEU A 305 9.56 17.35 9.66
N ARG A 306 9.09 17.12 10.89
CA ARG A 306 7.66 16.88 11.15
C ARG A 306 6.88 18.18 11.00
N CYS A 307 5.82 18.19 10.22
CA CYS A 307 5.00 19.37 9.92
C CYS A 307 3.53 18.98 9.78
N PRO A 308 2.59 19.64 10.49
CA PRO A 308 1.16 19.45 10.23
C PRO A 308 0.83 19.64 8.75
N ALA A 309 -0.03 18.80 8.18
CA ALA A 309 -0.31 18.79 6.74
C ALA A 309 -0.87 20.15 6.28
N SER A 310 -1.67 20.79 7.13
CA SER A 310 -2.21 22.13 6.91
C SER A 310 -1.15 23.25 6.85
N GLN A 311 0.04 23.03 7.40
CA GLN A 311 1.13 24.03 7.49
C GLN A 311 2.19 23.86 6.38
N ILE A 312 2.10 22.81 5.56
CA ILE A 312 3.03 22.56 4.45
C ILE A 312 2.97 23.67 3.39
N ALA A 313 1.80 24.30 3.21
CA ALA A 313 1.68 25.46 2.33
C ALA A 313 2.51 26.66 2.84
N ALA A 314 2.49 26.92 4.16
CA ALA A 314 3.29 27.98 4.75
C ALA A 314 4.80 27.67 4.67
N PHE A 315 5.19 26.42 4.89
CA PHE A 315 6.57 25.96 4.72
C PHE A 315 7.05 26.15 3.28
N THR A 316 6.26 25.71 2.30
CA THR A 316 6.57 25.83 0.87
C THR A 316 6.75 27.28 0.45
N HIS A 317 5.95 28.20 0.98
CA HIS A 317 6.10 29.63 0.72
C HIS A 317 7.41 30.20 1.28
N ALA A 318 7.77 29.86 2.52
CA ALA A 318 9.03 30.28 3.12
C ALA A 318 10.25 29.73 2.35
N LEU A 319 10.18 28.48 1.90
CA LEU A 319 11.19 27.90 1.01
C LEU A 319 11.27 28.66 -0.32
N ALA A 320 10.13 28.92 -0.96
CA ALA A 320 10.07 29.66 -2.22
C ALA A 320 10.71 31.05 -2.11
N GLN A 321 10.53 31.76 -0.99
CA GLN A 321 11.15 33.06 -0.74
C GLN A 321 12.68 32.98 -0.63
N LYS A 322 13.22 31.95 0.02
CA LYS A 322 14.68 31.72 0.09
C LYS A 322 15.26 31.38 -1.28
N ILE A 323 14.61 30.48 -2.02
CA ILE A 323 15.04 30.13 -3.38
C ILE A 323 14.93 31.35 -4.31
N LEU A 324 13.89 32.16 -4.20
CA LEU A 324 13.73 33.40 -4.97
C LEU A 324 14.86 34.39 -4.67
N SER A 325 15.24 34.53 -3.40
CA SER A 325 16.34 35.40 -2.99
C SER A 325 17.70 34.92 -3.54
N GLY A 326 17.90 33.60 -3.64
CA GLY A 326 19.11 32.99 -4.22
C GLY A 326 19.16 32.99 -5.75
N THR A 327 18.01 32.94 -6.43
CA THR A 327 17.93 32.80 -7.91
C THR A 327 17.58 34.08 -8.65
N ASN A 328 16.85 35.00 -8.00
CA ASN A 328 16.19 36.16 -8.62
C ASN A 328 15.32 35.79 -9.84
N ASP A 329 14.74 34.59 -9.84
CA ASP A 329 13.92 34.11 -10.96
C ASP A 329 12.58 34.86 -11.04
N ALA A 330 12.31 35.45 -12.21
CA ALA A 330 11.10 36.26 -12.42
C ALA A 330 9.82 35.41 -12.41
N GLY A 331 9.87 34.15 -12.84
CA GLY A 331 8.72 33.25 -12.86
C GLY A 331 8.29 32.85 -11.45
N LEU A 332 9.26 32.49 -10.61
CA LEU A 332 9.03 32.25 -9.18
C LEU A 332 8.57 33.52 -8.47
N GLY A 333 9.17 34.67 -8.77
CA GLY A 333 8.78 35.96 -8.22
C GLY A 333 7.33 36.32 -8.52
N ALA A 334 6.83 36.02 -9.72
CA ALA A 334 5.44 36.23 -10.10
C ALA A 334 4.46 35.35 -9.31
N VAL A 335 4.81 34.08 -9.05
CA VAL A 335 3.95 33.18 -8.26
C VAL A 335 3.97 33.58 -6.78
N VAL A 336 5.16 33.82 -6.21
CA VAL A 336 5.31 34.23 -4.80
C VAL A 336 4.66 35.58 -4.52
N GLY A 337 4.81 36.56 -5.41
CA GLY A 337 4.23 37.90 -5.24
C GLY A 337 2.69 37.92 -5.23
N ASN A 338 2.05 36.92 -5.85
CA ASN A 338 0.59 36.75 -5.86
C ASN A 338 0.06 36.00 -4.62
N VAL A 339 0.95 35.50 -3.78
CA VAL A 339 0.66 34.66 -2.63
C VAL A 339 1.13 35.37 -1.35
N GLN A 340 0.19 35.92 -0.59
CA GLN A 340 0.51 36.75 0.58
C GLN A 340 1.16 35.94 1.72
N THR A 341 2.14 36.56 2.39
CA THR A 341 2.79 36.06 3.60
C THR A 341 1.77 35.99 4.75
N PRO A 342 1.69 34.88 5.50
CA PRO A 342 0.72 34.73 6.58
C PRO A 342 0.88 35.76 7.71
N ALA A 343 -0.23 36.30 8.20
CA ALA A 343 -0.29 36.99 9.49
C ALA A 343 -0.34 35.95 10.62
N GLY A 344 0.68 35.90 11.49
CA GLY A 344 0.77 34.96 12.62
C GLY A 344 1.39 33.59 12.27
N GLY A 345 2.30 33.55 11.29
CA GLY A 345 2.87 32.31 10.75
C GLY A 345 3.57 31.42 11.77
N SER A 346 3.43 30.11 11.55
CA SER A 346 4.21 29.05 12.20
C SER A 346 5.71 29.33 12.06
N THR A 347 6.43 29.38 13.18
CA THR A 347 7.89 29.48 13.18
C THR A 347 8.49 28.11 12.88
N PHE A 348 9.00 27.93 11.68
CA PHE A 348 9.80 26.75 11.33
C PHE A 348 11.23 26.90 11.86
N ASP A 349 11.96 25.78 11.92
CA ASP A 349 13.39 25.82 12.17
C ASP A 349 14.10 26.53 10.99
N GLU A 350 14.47 27.78 11.21
CA GLU A 350 15.11 28.65 10.23
C GLU A 350 16.46 28.08 9.76
N GLN A 351 17.18 27.36 10.63
CA GLN A 351 18.43 26.71 10.27
C GLN A 351 18.14 25.56 9.30
N TRP A 352 17.22 24.65 9.65
CA TRP A 352 16.85 23.52 8.79
C TRP A 352 16.39 23.99 7.40
N LEU A 353 15.49 24.99 7.37
CA LEU A 353 14.96 25.55 6.13
C LEU A 353 16.06 26.19 5.28
N SER A 354 17.01 26.91 5.91
CA SER A 354 18.11 27.56 5.21
C SER A 354 19.08 26.54 4.61
N GLU A 355 19.45 25.50 5.36
CA GLU A 355 20.35 24.45 4.86
C GLU A 355 19.72 23.66 3.70
N ALA A 356 18.44 23.29 3.82
CA ALA A 356 17.72 22.63 2.74
C ALA A 356 17.67 23.50 1.47
N ALA A 357 17.40 24.80 1.61
CA ALA A 357 17.39 25.73 0.49
C ALA A 357 18.79 25.90 -0.14
N ASN A 358 19.83 26.00 0.68
CA ASN A 358 21.22 26.15 0.22
C ASN A 358 21.68 24.93 -0.58
N ASP A 359 21.38 23.71 -0.12
CA ASP A 359 21.71 22.48 -0.83
C ASP A 359 21.02 22.38 -2.20
N LEU A 360 19.74 22.77 -2.26
CA LEU A 360 19.00 22.82 -3.52
C LEU A 360 19.62 23.84 -4.50
N LEU A 361 19.97 25.04 -4.00
CA LEU A 361 20.61 26.10 -4.78
C LEU A 361 22.03 25.72 -5.26
N ALA A 362 22.75 24.89 -4.49
CA ALA A 362 24.08 24.42 -4.85
C ALA A 362 24.07 23.42 -6.03
N LYS A 363 22.91 22.83 -6.35
CA LYS A 363 22.76 21.77 -7.37
C LYS A 363 21.65 22.09 -8.38
N PRO A 364 21.71 23.21 -9.12
CA PRO A 364 20.69 23.52 -10.12
C PRO A 364 20.71 22.49 -11.26
N GLY A 365 19.54 21.98 -11.65
CA GLY A 365 19.39 20.93 -12.66
C GLY A 365 19.77 19.52 -12.21
N ALA A 366 20.32 19.37 -11.01
CA ALA A 366 20.59 18.09 -10.34
C ALA A 366 19.91 18.02 -8.95
N SER A 367 19.05 18.97 -8.62
CA SER A 367 18.17 18.93 -7.46
C SER A 367 16.76 18.56 -7.90
N LEU A 368 15.88 18.27 -6.94
CA LEU A 368 14.48 18.00 -7.23
C LEU A 368 13.62 18.32 -6.00
N VAL A 369 12.53 19.05 -6.21
CA VAL A 369 11.49 19.25 -5.18
C VAL A 369 10.23 18.49 -5.61
N LEU A 370 9.75 17.60 -4.74
CA LEU A 370 8.54 16.81 -4.93
C LEU A 370 7.46 17.23 -3.96
N THR A 371 6.21 17.03 -4.35
CA THR A 371 5.04 17.31 -3.53
C THR A 371 4.07 16.14 -3.56
N GLY A 372 3.47 15.84 -2.41
CA GLY A 372 2.42 14.84 -2.30
C GLY A 372 1.21 15.21 -3.15
N PRO A 373 0.48 14.22 -3.71
CA PRO A 373 -0.74 14.49 -4.46
C PRO A 373 -1.86 15.06 -3.56
N SER A 374 -1.84 14.78 -2.26
CA SER A 374 -2.78 15.30 -1.24
C SER A 374 -2.68 16.82 -1.03
N GLN A 375 -1.60 17.46 -1.46
CA GLN A 375 -1.33 18.86 -1.18
C GLN A 375 -2.17 19.81 -2.06
N PRO A 376 -2.61 20.97 -1.53
CA PRO A 376 -3.46 21.92 -2.25
C PRO A 376 -2.85 22.43 -3.55
N LEU A 377 -3.71 22.87 -4.46
CA LEU A 377 -3.34 23.40 -5.79
C LEU A 377 -2.21 24.44 -5.74
N ALA A 378 -2.27 25.38 -4.80
CA ALA A 378 -1.25 26.42 -4.68
C ALA A 378 0.14 25.87 -4.30
N VAL A 379 0.20 24.81 -3.49
CA VAL A 379 1.47 24.13 -3.13
C VAL A 379 2.08 23.46 -4.35
N GLN A 380 1.26 22.76 -5.15
CA GLN A 380 1.68 22.14 -6.41
C GLN A 380 2.32 23.18 -7.35
N LEU A 381 1.65 24.33 -7.54
CA LEU A 381 2.12 25.41 -8.40
C LEU A 381 3.43 26.05 -7.90
N LEU A 382 3.55 26.27 -6.58
CA LEU A 382 4.79 26.77 -5.98
C LEU A 382 5.95 25.81 -6.19
N VAL A 383 5.74 24.51 -6.00
CA VAL A 383 6.78 23.48 -6.22
C VAL A 383 7.20 23.41 -7.68
N TYR A 384 6.27 23.57 -8.63
CA TYR A 384 6.60 23.64 -10.05
C TYR A 384 7.42 24.90 -10.37
N ALA A 385 7.08 26.04 -9.78
CA ALA A 385 7.84 27.28 -9.91
C ALA A 385 9.25 27.17 -9.31
N ILE A 386 9.39 26.54 -8.14
CA ILE A 386 10.70 26.26 -7.51
C ILE A 386 11.56 25.38 -8.42
N ASN A 387 11.00 24.28 -8.95
CA ASN A 387 11.75 23.42 -9.88
C ASN A 387 12.13 24.14 -11.17
N ALA A 388 11.30 25.05 -11.68
CA ALA A 388 11.64 25.88 -12.83
C ALA A 388 12.83 26.82 -12.49
N ALA A 389 12.79 27.51 -11.35
CA ALA A 389 13.87 28.40 -10.89
C ALA A 389 15.19 27.65 -10.64
N LEU A 390 15.12 26.42 -10.15
CA LEU A 390 16.27 25.54 -9.94
C LEU A 390 16.77 24.85 -11.23
N LYS A 391 16.17 25.13 -12.40
CA LYS A 391 16.52 24.55 -13.71
C LYS A 391 16.33 23.03 -13.78
N ASN A 392 15.38 22.50 -13.01
CA ASN A 392 15.09 21.07 -12.91
C ASN A 392 14.18 20.58 -14.05
N VAL A 393 13.34 21.47 -14.61
CA VAL A 393 12.45 21.16 -15.73
C VAL A 393 13.26 20.79 -16.97
N GLY A 394 13.03 19.59 -17.51
CA GLY A 394 13.78 18.99 -18.61
C GLY A 394 15.03 18.20 -18.18
N GLN A 395 15.46 18.31 -16.92
CA GLN A 395 16.61 17.59 -16.36
C GLN A 395 16.15 16.47 -15.42
N THR A 396 15.93 16.81 -14.14
CA THR A 396 15.41 15.92 -13.09
C THR A 396 13.88 15.84 -13.07
N LEU A 397 13.18 16.76 -13.74
CA LEU A 397 11.72 16.74 -13.89
C LEU A 397 11.35 16.81 -15.37
N VAL A 398 10.92 15.69 -15.96
CA VAL A 398 10.60 15.59 -17.39
C VAL A 398 9.10 15.73 -17.61
N VAL A 399 8.72 16.53 -18.60
CA VAL A 399 7.31 16.68 -19.03
C VAL A 399 7.04 15.70 -20.17
N ARG A 400 6.02 14.86 -20.02
CA ARG A 400 5.50 13.96 -21.06
C ARG A 400 4.07 14.34 -21.44
N GLN A 401 3.72 14.05 -22.68
CA GLN A 401 2.35 14.25 -23.17
C GLN A 401 1.56 12.94 -23.10
N VAL A 402 0.40 12.99 -22.48
CA VAL A 402 -0.56 11.89 -22.37
C VAL A 402 -1.87 12.35 -23.01
N SER A 403 -2.47 11.47 -23.82
CA SER A 403 -3.78 11.76 -24.41
C SER A 403 -4.83 11.82 -23.29
N GLN A 404 -5.49 12.97 -23.15
CA GLN A 404 -6.58 13.16 -22.22
C GLN A 404 -7.85 13.50 -23.00
N ASN A 405 -8.98 12.97 -22.53
CA ASN A 405 -10.27 13.31 -23.08
C ASN A 405 -10.81 14.60 -22.42
N PRO A 406 -11.01 15.69 -23.19
CA PRO A 406 -11.52 16.95 -22.65
C PRO A 406 -12.98 16.88 -22.19
N ARG A 407 -13.73 15.84 -22.57
CA ARG A 407 -15.13 15.62 -22.15
C ARG A 407 -15.27 14.82 -20.86
N THR A 408 -14.16 14.41 -20.24
CA THR A 408 -14.21 13.67 -18.98
C THR A 408 -14.73 14.58 -17.88
N ILE A 409 -15.74 14.10 -17.15
CA ILE A 409 -16.30 14.79 -15.98
C ILE A 409 -15.80 14.13 -14.69
N ASP A 410 -15.82 14.88 -13.59
CA ASP A 410 -15.54 14.32 -12.27
C ASP A 410 -16.81 13.78 -11.59
N ILE A 411 -16.62 13.13 -10.44
CA ILE A 411 -17.72 12.52 -9.68
C ILE A 411 -18.69 13.56 -9.10
N SER A 412 -18.26 14.80 -8.83
CA SER A 412 -19.11 15.86 -8.30
C SER A 412 -20.06 16.40 -9.38
N GLN A 413 -19.56 16.52 -10.62
CA GLN A 413 -20.38 16.86 -11.78
C GLN A 413 -21.38 15.73 -12.08
N LEU A 414 -20.94 14.47 -12.06
CA LEU A 414 -21.85 13.34 -12.23
C LEU A 414 -22.92 13.29 -11.14
N ALA A 415 -22.54 13.54 -9.89
CA ALA A 415 -23.47 13.61 -8.76
C ALA A 415 -24.53 14.70 -8.96
N SER A 416 -24.13 15.87 -9.47
CA SER A 416 -25.05 16.95 -9.80
C SER A 416 -26.00 16.54 -10.94
N ASP A 417 -25.48 15.93 -12.01
CA ASP A 417 -26.27 15.44 -13.13
C ASP A 417 -27.29 14.36 -12.72
N ILE A 418 -26.93 13.47 -11.79
CA ILE A 418 -27.83 12.49 -11.19
C ILE A 418 -28.92 13.19 -10.38
N ASN A 419 -28.53 14.12 -9.50
CA ASN A 419 -29.47 14.85 -8.64
C ASN A 419 -30.46 15.70 -9.45
N ASP A 420 -30.03 16.18 -10.62
CA ASP A 420 -30.83 16.96 -11.55
C ASP A 420 -31.75 16.11 -12.44
N GLY A 421 -31.65 14.78 -12.36
CA GLY A 421 -32.46 13.84 -13.14
C GLY A 421 -31.99 13.68 -14.59
N HIS A 422 -30.78 14.14 -14.92
CA HIS A 422 -30.20 14.01 -16.26
C HIS A 422 -29.66 12.60 -16.53
N VAL A 423 -29.43 11.78 -15.50
CA VAL A 423 -28.93 10.40 -15.65
C VAL A 423 -30.06 9.39 -15.46
N LYS A 424 -30.35 8.63 -16.52
CA LYS A 424 -31.39 7.59 -16.55
C LYS A 424 -30.78 6.19 -16.43
N ARG A 425 -29.57 6.00 -16.95
CA ARG A 425 -28.81 4.74 -17.01
C ARG A 425 -27.38 4.99 -16.59
N LEU A 426 -26.91 4.25 -15.59
CA LEU A 426 -25.55 4.37 -15.07
C LEU A 426 -24.80 3.04 -15.16
N PHE A 427 -23.64 3.06 -15.81
CA PHE A 427 -22.67 1.98 -15.77
C PHE A 427 -21.58 2.29 -14.75
N ILE A 428 -21.36 1.41 -13.78
CA ILE A 428 -20.28 1.52 -12.79
C ILE A 428 -19.27 0.41 -13.08
N LEU A 429 -18.15 0.76 -13.70
CA LEU A 429 -17.12 -0.17 -14.14
C LEU A 429 -15.94 -0.11 -13.15
N GLY A 430 -15.82 -1.14 -12.30
CA GLY A 430 -14.89 -1.13 -11.17
C GLY A 430 -15.31 -0.22 -10.01
N GLY A 431 -14.42 -0.07 -9.02
CA GLY A 431 -14.60 0.80 -7.85
C GLY A 431 -15.73 0.38 -6.88
N ASP A 432 -15.82 1.05 -5.73
CA ASP A 432 -16.93 0.93 -4.77
C ASP A 432 -17.31 2.32 -4.22
N PRO A 433 -17.92 3.19 -5.05
CA PRO A 433 -18.21 4.58 -4.69
C PRO A 433 -19.16 4.72 -3.49
N VAL A 434 -20.02 3.75 -3.18
CA VAL A 434 -20.81 3.78 -1.93
C VAL A 434 -19.91 3.78 -0.69
N TYR A 435 -18.80 3.05 -0.76
CA TYR A 435 -17.82 2.92 0.30
C TYR A 435 -16.83 4.11 0.34
N ASN A 436 -16.19 4.43 -0.79
CA ASN A 436 -15.01 5.31 -0.82
C ASN A 436 -15.24 6.72 -1.39
N ALA A 437 -16.43 7.03 -1.92
CA ALA A 437 -16.73 8.37 -2.41
C ALA A 437 -16.69 9.41 -1.30
N LYS A 438 -16.32 10.63 -1.67
CA LYS A 438 -16.33 11.79 -0.78
C LYS A 438 -17.77 12.02 -0.29
N ARG A 439 -17.93 12.43 0.96
CA ARG A 439 -19.23 12.74 1.56
C ARG A 439 -19.71 14.13 1.13
N GLY A 440 -21.02 14.26 0.93
CA GLY A 440 -21.67 15.49 0.50
C GLY A 440 -21.31 15.93 -0.93
N LEU A 441 -21.46 15.02 -1.90
CA LEU A 441 -21.14 15.29 -3.32
C LEU A 441 -22.10 16.29 -3.97
N ALA A 442 -23.37 16.24 -3.58
CA ALA A 442 -24.41 17.14 -4.07
C ALA A 442 -25.26 17.65 -2.90
N ARG A 443 -26.17 18.58 -3.17
CA ARG A 443 -27.16 19.04 -2.19
C ARG A 443 -28.56 18.70 -2.66
N ASP A 444 -29.39 18.27 -1.73
CA ASP A 444 -30.80 18.02 -1.99
C ASP A 444 -31.53 19.34 -2.29
N ARG A 445 -32.34 19.37 -3.34
CA ARG A 445 -33.00 20.61 -3.79
C ARG A 445 -34.09 21.11 -2.82
N GLN A 446 -34.68 20.23 -2.02
CA GLN A 446 -35.79 20.59 -1.11
C GLN A 446 -35.26 20.93 0.28
N THR A 447 -34.37 20.10 0.81
CA THR A 447 -33.87 20.20 2.19
C THR A 447 -32.54 20.95 2.28
N ASN A 448 -31.84 21.16 1.15
CA ASN A 448 -30.48 21.71 1.08
C ASN A 448 -29.43 20.91 1.87
N LEU A 449 -29.76 19.68 2.29
CA LEU A 449 -28.87 18.77 2.99
C LEU A 449 -27.88 18.12 2.01
N PRO A 450 -26.65 17.79 2.46
CA PRO A 450 -25.69 17.08 1.63
C PRO A 450 -26.19 15.67 1.28
N LEU A 451 -26.05 15.29 0.02
CA LEU A 451 -26.32 13.95 -0.49
C LEU A 451 -25.01 13.19 -0.70
N ASP A 452 -24.95 11.98 -0.15
CA ASP A 452 -23.84 11.06 -0.37
C ASP A 452 -24.12 10.16 -1.59
N TRP A 453 -23.11 9.43 -2.08
CA TRP A 453 -23.24 8.60 -3.27
C TRP A 453 -24.36 7.55 -3.17
N ALA A 454 -24.57 6.96 -1.99
CA ALA A 454 -25.63 5.99 -1.76
C ALA A 454 -27.03 6.57 -2.04
N ASP A 455 -27.26 7.84 -1.70
CA ASP A 455 -28.54 8.51 -1.95
C ASP A 455 -28.71 8.88 -3.41
N LEU A 456 -27.62 9.30 -4.06
CA LEU A 456 -27.60 9.60 -5.49
C LEU A 456 -27.85 8.35 -6.34
N GLN A 457 -27.18 7.24 -6.03
CA GLN A 457 -27.34 5.99 -6.76
C GLN A 457 -28.79 5.51 -6.73
N LYS A 458 -29.50 5.64 -5.59
CA LYS A 458 -30.93 5.29 -5.48
C LYS A 458 -31.84 6.12 -6.39
N LYS A 459 -31.42 7.31 -6.82
CA LYS A 459 -32.20 8.16 -7.75
C LYS A 459 -32.09 7.69 -9.21
N VAL A 460 -31.11 6.86 -9.56
CA VAL A 460 -30.91 6.41 -10.94
C VAL A 460 -31.84 5.21 -11.25
N PRO A 461 -32.69 5.29 -12.29
CA PRO A 461 -33.65 4.23 -12.62
C PRO A 461 -33.03 2.88 -12.98
N GLU A 462 -31.85 2.89 -13.60
CA GLU A 462 -31.24 1.69 -14.17
C GLU A 462 -29.71 1.73 -13.99
N ILE A 463 -29.15 0.70 -13.35
CA ILE A 463 -27.74 0.68 -12.96
C ILE A 463 -27.13 -0.68 -13.28
N VAL A 464 -26.01 -0.68 -13.99
CA VAL A 464 -25.21 -1.85 -14.30
C VAL A 464 -23.85 -1.72 -13.62
N ARG A 465 -23.50 -2.66 -12.77
CA ARG A 465 -22.23 -2.72 -12.05
C ARG A 465 -21.37 -3.87 -12.61
N LEU A 466 -20.12 -3.58 -12.97
CA LEU A 466 -19.11 -4.57 -13.36
C LEU A 466 -17.99 -4.60 -12.30
N GLY A 467 -17.96 -5.61 -11.43
CA GLY A 467 -17.10 -5.60 -10.24
C GLY A 467 -16.57 -6.97 -9.80
N TYR A 468 -15.51 -6.95 -8.98
CA TYR A 468 -14.88 -8.18 -8.46
C TYR A 468 -15.66 -8.83 -7.33
N HIS A 469 -16.41 -8.07 -6.53
CA HIS A 469 -17.12 -8.57 -5.35
C HIS A 469 -18.54 -8.02 -5.29
N ASP A 470 -19.43 -8.75 -4.60
CA ASP A 470 -20.74 -8.26 -4.19
C ASP A 470 -20.57 -7.29 -3.01
N ASP A 471 -20.41 -6.00 -3.33
CA ASP A 471 -20.09 -4.91 -2.39
C ASP A 471 -21.28 -3.96 -2.15
N ALA A 472 -21.04 -2.86 -1.40
CA ALA A 472 -22.08 -1.90 -1.05
C ALA A 472 -22.68 -1.20 -2.29
N THR A 473 -21.86 -0.95 -3.32
CA THR A 473 -22.33 -0.44 -4.61
C THR A 473 -23.17 -1.46 -5.36
N SER A 474 -22.82 -2.75 -5.28
CA SER A 474 -23.55 -3.86 -5.91
C SER A 474 -24.94 -4.03 -5.29
N ALA A 475 -25.07 -3.86 -3.97
CA ALA A 475 -26.36 -3.92 -3.28
C ALA A 475 -27.38 -2.86 -3.76
N LEU A 476 -26.90 -1.72 -4.26
CA LEU A 476 -27.71 -0.64 -4.82
C LEU A 476 -27.80 -0.68 -6.37
N SER A 477 -27.32 -1.75 -7.01
CA SER A 477 -27.30 -1.89 -8.46
C SER A 477 -28.39 -2.84 -8.96
N HIS A 478 -28.93 -2.56 -10.14
CA HIS A 478 -29.95 -3.43 -10.75
C HIS A 478 -29.32 -4.67 -11.37
N TRP A 479 -28.21 -4.48 -12.09
CA TRP A 479 -27.36 -5.56 -12.57
C TRP A 479 -26.02 -5.54 -11.85
N HIS A 480 -25.57 -6.69 -11.37
CA HIS A 480 -24.19 -6.93 -10.99
C HIS A 480 -23.61 -8.02 -11.91
N VAL A 481 -22.50 -7.69 -12.53
CA VAL A 481 -21.78 -8.49 -13.50
C VAL A 481 -20.38 -8.78 -12.95
N PRO A 482 -19.95 -10.05 -12.92
CA PRO A 482 -18.59 -10.39 -12.50
C PRO A 482 -17.55 -9.78 -13.44
N LEU A 483 -16.60 -9.03 -12.89
CA LEU A 483 -15.42 -8.54 -13.60
C LEU A 483 -14.38 -9.66 -13.72
N ALA A 484 -13.89 -9.89 -14.94
CA ALA A 484 -12.75 -10.77 -15.18
C ALA A 484 -11.47 -10.15 -14.60
N HIS A 485 -10.67 -10.97 -13.91
CA HIS A 485 -9.36 -10.55 -13.44
C HIS A 485 -8.43 -10.28 -14.64
N TYR A 486 -7.42 -9.42 -14.48
CA TYR A 486 -6.53 -9.10 -15.61
C TYR A 486 -5.75 -10.33 -16.12
N LEU A 487 -5.57 -11.36 -15.28
CA LEU A 487 -5.00 -12.66 -15.68
C LEU A 487 -6.01 -13.61 -16.37
N GLU A 488 -7.26 -13.19 -16.53
CA GLU A 488 -8.35 -13.96 -17.17
C GLU A 488 -8.80 -13.36 -18.51
N SER A 489 -8.40 -12.12 -18.81
CA SER A 489 -8.82 -11.40 -20.01
C SER A 489 -7.67 -10.76 -20.77
N TRP A 490 -7.81 -10.70 -22.10
CA TRP A 490 -6.93 -9.89 -22.94
C TRP A 490 -7.10 -8.41 -22.64
N GLY A 491 -5.99 -7.68 -22.60
CA GLY A 491 -6.00 -6.24 -22.42
C GLY A 491 -4.67 -5.61 -22.81
N ASP A 492 -4.57 -4.31 -22.57
CA ASP A 492 -3.35 -3.55 -22.76
C ASP A 492 -3.29 -2.40 -21.76
N ALA A 493 -2.08 -1.89 -21.51
CA ALA A 493 -1.89 -0.76 -20.60
C ALA A 493 -0.62 0.02 -20.96
N LEU A 494 -0.48 1.21 -20.39
CA LEU A 494 0.74 2.01 -20.43
C LEU A 494 1.44 1.98 -19.06
N THR A 495 2.77 1.97 -19.04
CA THR A 495 3.53 2.23 -17.80
C THR A 495 3.25 3.66 -17.29
N SER A 496 3.68 3.99 -16.07
CA SER A 496 3.65 5.39 -15.59
C SER A 496 4.44 6.33 -16.52
N GLY A 497 5.49 5.80 -17.16
CA GLY A 497 6.24 6.50 -18.20
C GLY A 497 5.51 6.60 -19.54
N GLY A 498 4.55 5.73 -19.85
CA GLY A 498 3.82 5.72 -21.12
C GLY A 498 4.25 4.63 -22.11
N ASP A 499 5.08 3.67 -21.70
CA ASP A 499 5.48 2.53 -22.54
C ASP A 499 4.31 1.57 -22.72
N TYR A 500 4.12 1.03 -23.93
CA TYR A 500 2.94 0.24 -24.24
C TYR A 500 3.13 -1.25 -23.92
N LEU A 501 2.27 -1.79 -23.05
CA LEU A 501 2.33 -3.13 -22.49
C LEU A 501 1.19 -4.03 -22.97
N SER A 502 1.48 -5.32 -23.10
CA SER A 502 0.49 -6.36 -23.32
C SER A 502 -0.03 -6.93 -21.99
N ILE A 503 -1.34 -7.14 -21.87
CA ILE A 503 -1.92 -7.92 -20.77
C ILE A 503 -2.41 -9.23 -21.36
N GLN A 504 -1.67 -10.30 -21.06
CA GLN A 504 -1.98 -11.65 -21.48
C GLN A 504 -2.76 -12.38 -20.39
N PRO A 505 -3.88 -13.05 -20.73
CA PRO A 505 -4.57 -13.94 -19.80
C PRO A 505 -3.76 -15.23 -19.62
N MET A 506 -3.63 -15.66 -18.36
CA MET A 506 -2.93 -16.89 -17.98
C MET A 506 -3.88 -18.09 -17.87
N ILE A 507 -5.16 -17.81 -17.67
CA ILE A 507 -6.21 -18.79 -17.48
C ILE A 507 -7.51 -18.27 -18.11
N LEU A 508 -8.43 -19.18 -18.45
CA LEU A 508 -9.78 -18.78 -18.83
C LEU A 508 -10.53 -18.20 -17.63
N PRO A 509 -11.51 -17.30 -17.82
CA PRO A 509 -12.29 -16.74 -16.72
C PRO A 509 -12.91 -17.84 -15.84
N LEU A 510 -12.50 -17.90 -14.57
CA LEU A 510 -12.91 -18.97 -13.65
C LEU A 510 -14.42 -18.99 -13.42
N PHE A 511 -15.04 -17.82 -13.42
CA PHE A 511 -16.47 -17.62 -13.14
C PHE A 511 -17.25 -17.07 -14.34
N GLY A 512 -16.68 -17.10 -15.55
CA GLY A 512 -17.33 -16.56 -16.75
C GLY A 512 -17.52 -15.04 -16.72
N GLY A 513 -16.66 -14.33 -15.99
CA GLY A 513 -16.68 -12.87 -15.88
C GLY A 513 -16.36 -12.15 -17.20
N LEU A 514 -16.66 -10.85 -17.22
CA LEU A 514 -16.48 -9.95 -18.35
C LEU A 514 -15.31 -9.01 -18.12
N SER A 515 -14.49 -8.78 -19.14
CA SER A 515 -13.58 -7.63 -19.13
C SER A 515 -14.31 -6.34 -19.48
N GLU A 516 -13.75 -5.20 -19.06
CA GLU A 516 -14.28 -3.88 -19.40
C GLU A 516 -14.36 -3.68 -20.92
N ILE A 517 -13.30 -4.04 -21.66
CA ILE A 517 -13.24 -3.85 -23.12
C ILE A 517 -14.26 -4.71 -23.87
N GLU A 518 -14.58 -5.92 -23.38
CA GLU A 518 -15.64 -6.75 -23.95
C GLU A 518 -17.02 -6.13 -23.74
N LEU A 519 -17.27 -5.57 -22.55
CA LEU A 519 -18.53 -4.88 -22.25
C LEU A 519 -18.70 -3.63 -23.13
N LEU A 520 -17.65 -2.81 -23.27
CA LEU A 520 -17.69 -1.62 -24.13
C LEU A 520 -17.92 -2.01 -25.60
N ASN A 521 -17.27 -3.08 -26.08
CA ASN A 521 -17.50 -3.60 -27.43
C ASN A 521 -18.94 -4.12 -27.63
N ALA A 522 -19.52 -4.78 -26.62
CA ALA A 522 -20.91 -5.22 -26.66
C ALA A 522 -21.89 -4.03 -26.74
N LEU A 523 -21.62 -2.93 -26.01
CA LEU A 523 -22.41 -1.70 -26.08
C LEU A 523 -22.32 -1.01 -27.45
N LEU A 524 -21.15 -1.05 -28.10
CA LEU A 524 -20.98 -0.60 -29.49
C LEU A 524 -21.71 -1.48 -30.51
N GLY A 525 -22.09 -2.69 -30.11
CA GLY A 525 -22.67 -3.66 -31.03
C GLY A 525 -21.67 -4.39 -31.90
N GLY A 526 -20.39 -4.40 -31.49
CA GLY A 526 -19.38 -5.20 -32.16
C GLY A 526 -19.68 -6.71 -32.02
N PRO A 527 -19.13 -7.54 -32.92
CA PRO A 527 -19.17 -8.99 -32.75
C PRO A 527 -18.50 -9.37 -31.43
N LYS A 528 -18.89 -10.52 -30.88
CA LYS A 528 -18.22 -11.10 -29.72
C LYS A 528 -16.76 -11.35 -30.10
N ALA A 529 -15.84 -10.66 -29.44
CA ALA A 529 -14.42 -10.79 -29.71
C ALA A 529 -13.92 -12.18 -29.34
N GLU A 530 -13.10 -12.77 -30.21
CA GLU A 530 -12.43 -14.04 -29.95
C GLU A 530 -10.95 -13.79 -29.64
N GLY A 531 -10.50 -14.09 -28.41
CA GLY A 531 -9.12 -13.90 -28.01
C GLY A 531 -8.66 -12.42 -28.05
N PRO A 532 -7.50 -12.10 -28.65
CA PRO A 532 -6.89 -10.77 -28.57
C PRO A 532 -7.37 -9.75 -29.61
N GLU A 533 -8.42 -10.01 -30.39
CA GLU A 533 -8.82 -9.19 -31.55
C GLU A 533 -8.94 -7.68 -31.27
N LEU A 534 -9.54 -7.31 -30.13
CA LEU A 534 -9.70 -5.90 -29.74
C LEU A 534 -8.36 -5.21 -29.50
N VAL A 535 -7.41 -5.92 -28.87
CA VAL A 535 -6.06 -5.41 -28.60
C VAL A 535 -5.24 -5.39 -29.88
N GLN A 536 -5.35 -6.42 -30.73
CA GLN A 536 -4.70 -6.45 -32.04
C GLN A 536 -5.10 -5.27 -32.91
N LYS A 537 -6.39 -4.90 -32.93
CA LYS A 537 -6.87 -3.71 -33.67
C LYS A 537 -6.16 -2.44 -33.19
N THR A 538 -5.99 -2.28 -31.87
CA THR A 538 -5.28 -1.14 -31.28
C THR A 538 -3.78 -1.18 -31.60
N PHE A 539 -3.14 -2.35 -31.43
CA PHE A 539 -1.71 -2.52 -31.72
C PHE A 539 -1.38 -2.28 -33.20
N ARG A 540 -2.23 -2.72 -34.15
CA ARG A 540 -2.07 -2.40 -35.58
C ARG A 540 -1.98 -0.90 -35.84
N ALA A 541 -2.76 -0.09 -35.11
CA ALA A 541 -2.76 1.36 -35.25
C ALA A 541 -1.45 2.03 -34.80
N THR A 542 -0.58 1.31 -34.08
CA THR A 542 0.76 1.78 -33.71
C THR A 542 1.79 1.68 -34.86
N ASN A 543 1.38 1.13 -36.01
CA ASN A 543 2.23 0.86 -37.17
C ASN A 543 3.52 0.08 -36.81
N PRO A 544 3.38 -1.14 -36.26
CA PRO A 544 4.54 -1.94 -35.89
C PRO A 544 5.40 -2.24 -37.13
N PRO A 545 6.74 -2.23 -37.00
CA PRO A 545 7.63 -2.48 -38.13
C PRO A 545 7.58 -3.95 -38.59
N GLY A 546 7.63 -4.17 -39.90
CA GLY A 546 7.70 -5.50 -40.50
C GLY A 546 6.34 -6.21 -40.61
N ASP A 547 6.38 -7.54 -40.68
CA ASP A 547 5.18 -8.37 -40.72
C ASP A 547 4.42 -8.31 -39.38
N PHE A 548 3.09 -8.15 -39.45
CA PHE A 548 2.25 -7.98 -38.28
C PHE A 548 2.29 -9.20 -37.34
N GLN A 549 2.26 -10.41 -37.89
CA GLN A 549 2.21 -11.62 -37.07
C GLN A 549 3.49 -11.79 -36.26
N THR A 550 4.63 -11.47 -36.88
CA THR A 550 5.94 -11.46 -36.22
C THR A 550 6.01 -10.37 -35.15
N ALA A 551 5.58 -9.15 -35.47
CA ALA A 551 5.59 -8.04 -34.52
C ALA A 551 4.64 -8.28 -33.33
N TRP A 552 3.46 -8.84 -33.57
CA TRP A 552 2.50 -9.22 -32.53
C TRP A 552 3.07 -10.32 -31.63
N SER A 553 3.66 -11.37 -32.20
CA SER A 553 4.27 -12.46 -31.43
C SER A 553 5.41 -11.94 -30.55
N ARG A 554 6.22 -11.00 -31.08
CA ARG A 554 7.27 -10.35 -30.30
C ARG A 554 6.71 -9.45 -29.19
N PHE A 555 5.65 -8.69 -29.47
CA PHE A 555 4.97 -7.87 -28.46
C PHE A 555 4.47 -8.71 -27.28
N LEU A 556 3.90 -9.89 -27.56
CA LEU A 556 3.47 -10.84 -26.53
C LEU A 556 4.66 -11.51 -25.83
N HIS A 557 5.71 -11.88 -26.55
CA HIS A 557 6.89 -12.50 -25.96
C HIS A 557 7.64 -11.54 -25.02
N ASP A 558 7.95 -10.34 -25.51
CA ASP A 558 8.70 -9.33 -24.77
C ASP A 558 7.82 -8.66 -23.69
N GLY A 559 6.49 -8.65 -23.91
CA GLY A 559 5.48 -8.07 -23.01
C GLY A 559 5.20 -6.58 -23.25
N PHE A 560 5.97 -5.92 -24.13
CA PHE A 560 5.88 -4.50 -24.42
C PHE A 560 6.28 -4.17 -25.86
N ALA A 561 5.81 -3.02 -26.37
CA ALA A 561 6.03 -2.58 -27.75
C ALA A 561 7.23 -1.63 -27.85
N SER A 562 8.39 -2.13 -28.27
CA SER A 562 9.60 -1.30 -28.39
C SER A 562 9.49 -0.18 -29.42
N ASN A 563 8.60 -0.30 -30.41
CA ASN A 563 8.35 0.72 -31.43
C ASN A 563 7.52 1.92 -30.91
N VAL A 564 6.85 1.78 -29.76
CA VAL A 564 6.04 2.84 -29.16
C VAL A 564 6.86 3.50 -28.06
N GLN A 565 7.40 4.68 -28.35
CA GLN A 565 8.23 5.44 -27.42
C GLN A 565 7.48 6.69 -26.93
N PRO A 566 7.40 6.92 -25.60
CA PRO A 566 6.81 8.14 -25.05
C PRO A 566 7.56 9.38 -25.55
N ARG A 567 6.83 10.41 -25.98
CA ARG A 567 7.42 11.67 -26.41
C ARG A 567 7.59 12.62 -25.23
N ASN A 568 8.83 12.99 -24.94
CA ASN A 568 9.13 14.10 -24.04
C ASN A 568 8.76 15.42 -24.73
N GLN A 569 8.23 16.36 -23.96
CA GLN A 569 7.92 17.70 -24.43
C GLN A 569 8.95 18.69 -23.89
N THR A 570 9.47 19.56 -24.76
CA THR A 570 10.19 20.76 -24.34
C THR A 570 9.16 21.81 -23.93
N SER A 571 8.68 21.73 -22.68
CA SER A 571 7.76 22.73 -22.11
C SER A 571 8.50 23.68 -21.18
N SER A 572 8.25 24.98 -21.34
CA SER A 572 8.58 25.97 -20.33
C SER A 572 7.44 26.08 -19.31
N PHE A 573 7.77 26.45 -18.08
CA PHE A 573 6.80 26.72 -17.04
C PHE A 573 6.03 28.01 -17.33
N ASN A 574 4.69 27.95 -17.34
CA ASN A 574 3.83 29.11 -17.52
C ASN A 574 3.55 29.83 -16.19
N ALA A 575 4.43 30.77 -15.84
CA ALA A 575 4.34 31.52 -14.58
C ALA A 575 3.07 32.37 -14.45
N ASN A 576 2.53 32.91 -15.56
CA ASN A 576 1.34 33.76 -15.54
C ASN A 576 0.08 32.97 -15.20
N ALA A 577 -0.09 31.80 -15.83
CA ALA A 577 -1.21 30.89 -15.54
C ALA A 577 -1.11 30.34 -14.11
N ALA A 578 0.11 30.00 -13.67
CA ALA A 578 0.35 29.54 -12.30
C ALA A 578 0.07 30.63 -11.25
N GLY A 579 0.50 31.88 -11.48
CA GLY A 579 0.33 32.97 -10.52
C GLY A 579 -1.13 33.34 -10.25
N SER A 580 -1.95 33.46 -11.31
CA SER A 580 -3.38 33.80 -11.18
C SER A 580 -4.18 32.69 -10.48
N LEU A 581 -3.90 31.43 -10.83
CA LEU A 581 -4.55 30.28 -10.22
C LEU A 581 -4.10 30.08 -8.77
N GLY A 582 -2.80 30.31 -8.49
CA GLY A 582 -2.24 30.31 -7.14
C GLY A 582 -2.94 31.33 -6.23
N GLN A 583 -3.17 32.56 -6.71
CA GLN A 583 -3.86 33.60 -5.94
C GLN A 583 -5.29 33.18 -5.55
N SER A 584 -6.06 32.65 -6.50
CA SER A 584 -7.47 32.27 -6.26
C SER A 584 -7.64 31.03 -5.36
N SER A 585 -6.62 30.18 -5.28
CA SER A 585 -6.62 28.96 -4.47
C SER A 585 -5.87 29.08 -3.15
N TRP A 586 -5.16 30.20 -2.93
CA TRP A 586 -4.39 30.42 -1.72
C TRP A 586 -5.31 30.65 -0.53
N THR A 587 -5.42 29.63 0.32
CA THR A 587 -6.06 29.72 1.63
C THR A 587 -5.16 29.01 2.62
N LEU A 588 -4.64 29.76 3.60
CA LEU A 588 -3.85 29.19 4.68
C LEU A 588 -4.75 29.00 5.91
N PRO A 589 -5.01 27.75 6.33
CA PRO A 589 -5.67 27.50 7.59
C PRO A 589 -4.78 27.91 8.76
N SER A 590 -5.39 28.24 9.89
CA SER A 590 -4.68 28.45 11.15
C SER A 590 -3.93 27.19 11.57
N ALA A 591 -2.83 27.36 12.31
CA ALA A 591 -2.11 26.22 12.87
C ALA A 591 -3.03 25.39 13.78
N PRO A 592 -2.97 24.05 13.70
CA PRO A 592 -3.80 23.20 14.54
C PRO A 592 -3.41 23.32 16.02
N THR A 593 -4.41 23.22 16.89
CA THR A 593 -4.26 23.38 18.34
C THR A 593 -4.72 22.12 19.06
N SER A 594 -4.43 21.99 20.36
CA SER A 594 -4.87 20.83 21.14
C SER A 594 -6.39 20.69 21.17
N ASP A 595 -7.12 21.80 21.20
CA ASP A 595 -8.58 21.83 21.28
C ASP A 595 -9.25 21.65 19.92
N SER A 596 -8.50 21.89 18.83
CA SER A 596 -8.94 21.69 17.46
C SER A 596 -7.80 21.15 16.61
N PRO A 597 -7.52 19.84 16.71
CA PRO A 597 -6.49 19.21 15.91
C PRO A 597 -6.90 19.15 14.43
N GLU A 598 -5.94 18.92 13.54
CA GLU A 598 -6.24 18.54 12.16
C GLU A 598 -6.42 17.01 12.02
N ILE A 599 -7.26 16.59 11.08
CA ILE A 599 -7.40 15.19 10.68
C ILE A 599 -6.82 15.01 9.29
N VAL A 600 -5.86 14.12 9.11
CA VAL A 600 -5.22 13.79 7.84
C VAL A 600 -5.67 12.39 7.40
N LEU A 601 -6.09 12.25 6.15
CA LEU A 601 -6.54 11.00 5.56
C LEU A 601 -5.52 10.56 4.52
N THR A 602 -4.93 9.38 4.72
CA THR A 602 -3.87 8.84 3.85
C THR A 602 -4.23 7.45 3.32
N ALA A 603 -3.56 7.02 2.25
CA ALA A 603 -3.67 5.64 1.78
C ALA A 603 -2.98 4.69 2.77
N SER A 604 -3.51 3.47 2.90
CA SER A 604 -2.84 2.41 3.64
C SER A 604 -1.83 1.69 2.74
N TYR A 605 -0.67 1.34 3.29
CA TYR A 605 0.36 0.58 2.59
C TYR A 605 -0.12 -0.84 2.20
N GLU A 606 -1.07 -1.40 2.94
CA GLU A 606 -1.59 -2.75 2.72
C GLU A 606 -2.89 -2.76 1.92
N MET A 607 -3.76 -1.77 2.10
CA MET A 607 -5.12 -1.77 1.56
C MET A 607 -5.34 -0.81 0.41
N ASP A 608 -4.40 0.10 0.16
CA ASP A 608 -4.54 1.19 -0.80
C ASP A 608 -5.80 2.05 -0.54
N ASP A 609 -6.77 2.05 -1.47
CA ASP A 609 -8.08 2.69 -1.33
C ASP A 609 -9.17 1.73 -0.82
N GLY A 610 -8.76 0.56 -0.33
CA GLY A 610 -9.61 -0.53 0.11
C GLY A 610 -9.94 -1.55 -0.98
N ARG A 611 -9.49 -1.39 -2.23
CA ARG A 611 -9.70 -2.40 -3.29
C ARG A 611 -9.14 -3.77 -2.93
N TYR A 612 -8.08 -3.81 -2.12
CA TYR A 612 -7.41 -5.03 -1.67
C TYR A 612 -7.90 -5.54 -0.30
N ALA A 613 -8.99 -4.98 0.25
CA ALA A 613 -9.45 -5.31 1.60
C ALA A 613 -9.79 -6.80 1.84
N ASN A 614 -10.12 -7.56 0.80
CA ASN A 614 -10.37 -9.01 0.91
C ASN A 614 -9.10 -9.87 0.84
N ASN A 615 -7.94 -9.28 0.54
CA ASN A 615 -6.70 -10.01 0.37
C ASN A 615 -6.07 -10.35 1.74
N GLY A 616 -6.14 -11.63 2.11
CA GLY A 616 -5.62 -12.12 3.39
C GLY A 616 -4.11 -11.93 3.58
N TRP A 617 -3.31 -12.00 2.50
CA TRP A 617 -1.87 -11.76 2.58
C TRP A 617 -1.57 -10.31 2.94
N LEU A 618 -2.31 -9.36 2.36
CA LEU A 618 -2.17 -7.94 2.68
C LEU A 618 -2.74 -7.59 4.06
N GLN A 619 -3.82 -8.25 4.50
CA GLN A 619 -4.37 -8.02 5.86
C GLN A 619 -3.41 -8.47 6.97
N GLU A 620 -2.68 -9.57 6.76
CA GLU A 620 -1.64 -10.05 7.68
C GLU A 620 -0.30 -9.32 7.52
N LEU A 621 -0.11 -8.57 6.43
CA LEU A 621 1.12 -7.80 6.22
C LEU A 621 1.24 -6.70 7.28
N PRO A 622 2.34 -6.66 8.04
CA PRO A 622 2.52 -5.57 9.00
C PRO A 622 2.84 -4.26 8.31
N ASP A 623 2.19 -3.19 8.74
CA ASP A 623 2.53 -1.83 8.30
C ASP A 623 4.02 -1.56 8.46
N PRO A 624 4.69 -1.00 7.44
CA PRO A 624 6.15 -0.85 7.46
C PRO A 624 6.63 0.04 8.61
N ILE A 625 5.81 1.00 9.05
CA ILE A 625 6.12 1.96 10.11
C ILE A 625 5.50 1.51 11.43
N THR A 626 4.19 1.35 11.50
CA THR A 626 3.46 1.07 12.76
C THR A 626 3.50 -0.40 13.17
N LYS A 627 3.78 -1.32 12.23
CA LYS A 627 3.72 -2.77 12.42
C LYS A 627 2.34 -3.32 12.76
N LEU A 628 1.29 -2.53 12.58
CA LEU A 628 -0.09 -2.94 12.75
C LEU A 628 -0.49 -3.94 11.65
N THR A 629 -1.34 -4.90 11.99
CA THR A 629 -1.93 -5.88 11.06
C THR A 629 -3.45 -5.89 11.27
N TRP A 630 -4.21 -6.25 10.24
CA TRP A 630 -5.68 -6.40 10.25
C TRP A 630 -6.53 -5.15 10.57
N ASP A 631 -5.91 -4.05 10.99
CA ASP A 631 -6.59 -2.82 11.38
C ASP A 631 -5.87 -1.58 10.84
N ASN A 632 -6.59 -0.47 10.79
CA ASN A 632 -6.05 0.87 10.84
C ASN A 632 -6.26 1.51 12.23
N ALA A 633 -5.67 2.67 12.45
CA ALA A 633 -5.76 3.41 13.71
C ALA A 633 -5.73 4.93 13.47
N ALA A 634 -6.13 5.69 14.50
CA ALA A 634 -5.88 7.12 14.58
C ALA A 634 -4.46 7.35 15.12
N LEU A 635 -3.52 7.63 14.21
CA LEU A 635 -2.12 7.90 14.55
C LEU A 635 -1.99 9.30 15.15
N MET A 636 -1.26 9.44 16.25
CA MET A 636 -1.06 10.73 16.92
C MET A 636 0.30 10.83 17.62
N SER A 637 0.79 12.06 17.82
CA SER A 637 2.06 12.28 18.51
C SER A 637 1.97 11.93 20.01
N PRO A 638 3.07 11.53 20.66
CA PRO A 638 3.09 11.27 22.10
C PRO A 638 2.66 12.51 22.92
N ALA A 639 3.12 13.71 22.54
CA ALA A 639 2.71 14.96 23.18
C ALA A 639 1.20 15.20 23.09
N PHE A 640 0.59 14.99 21.92
CA PHE A 640 -0.86 15.19 21.75
C PHE A 640 -1.67 14.12 22.48
N ALA A 641 -1.26 12.85 22.42
CA ALA A 641 -1.89 11.77 23.17
C ALA A 641 -1.90 12.03 24.67
N LYS A 642 -0.79 12.55 25.22
CA LYS A 642 -0.67 12.96 26.63
C LYS A 642 -1.63 14.09 26.97
N ALA A 643 -1.73 15.12 26.12
CA ALA A 643 -2.66 16.23 26.32
C ALA A 643 -4.13 15.76 26.34
N LEU A 644 -4.47 14.76 25.52
CA LEU A 644 -5.80 14.16 25.45
C LEU A 644 -6.08 13.11 26.55
N GLY A 645 -5.04 12.64 27.26
CA GLY A 645 -5.15 11.56 28.24
C GLY A 645 -5.46 10.19 27.62
N VAL A 646 -4.94 9.93 26.42
CA VAL A 646 -5.20 8.75 25.58
C VAL A 646 -3.92 7.92 25.44
N TYR A 647 -4.06 6.60 25.51
CA TYR A 647 -2.99 5.63 25.28
C TYR A 647 -3.27 4.79 24.04
N THR A 648 -2.25 4.07 23.55
CA THR A 648 -2.45 3.11 22.45
C THR A 648 -3.55 2.10 22.81
N GLY A 649 -4.53 1.95 21.92
CA GLY A 649 -5.69 1.09 22.08
C GLY A 649 -6.92 1.78 22.67
N ASP A 650 -6.81 2.97 23.25
CA ASP A 650 -8.00 3.73 23.68
C ASP A 650 -8.84 4.15 22.47
N LEU A 651 -10.17 4.06 22.59
CA LEU A 651 -11.10 4.56 21.59
C LEU A 651 -11.29 6.07 21.74
N VAL A 652 -11.18 6.77 20.60
CA VAL A 652 -11.46 8.20 20.46
C VAL A 652 -12.60 8.42 19.48
N GLN A 653 -13.42 9.42 19.75
CA GLN A 653 -14.44 9.92 18.84
C GLN A 653 -13.91 11.19 18.17
N ILE A 654 -13.78 11.12 16.85
CA ILE A 654 -13.45 12.26 15.99
C ILE A 654 -14.76 12.83 15.46
N THR A 655 -15.01 14.12 15.70
CA THR A 655 -16.18 14.84 15.21
C THR A 655 -15.72 16.06 14.39
N ILE A 656 -16.07 16.07 13.11
CA ILE A 656 -15.87 17.21 12.21
C ILE A 656 -17.20 17.93 12.05
N THR A 657 -17.24 19.21 12.39
CA THR A 657 -18.42 20.07 12.21
C THR A 657 -18.21 20.94 10.97
N GLU A 658 -19.06 20.77 9.96
CA GLU A 658 -19.04 21.57 8.74
C GLU A 658 -19.80 22.88 8.93
N LYS A 659 -19.34 23.95 8.28
CA LYS A 659 -20.04 25.25 8.24
C LYS A 659 -21.38 25.09 7.50
N GLY A 660 -22.47 25.11 8.24
CA GLY A 660 -23.82 24.97 7.68
C GLY A 660 -24.39 26.27 7.12
N THR A 661 -25.17 26.16 6.04
CA THR A 661 -26.23 27.12 5.65
C THR A 661 -27.63 26.63 6.05
N ALA A 662 -27.72 25.42 6.61
CA ALA A 662 -28.96 24.78 7.07
C ALA A 662 -29.24 25.10 8.55
N ALA A 663 -30.47 24.82 9.01
CA ALA A 663 -30.91 25.07 10.39
C ALA A 663 -30.11 24.30 11.46
N GLU A 664 -29.47 23.18 11.07
CA GLU A 664 -28.57 22.41 11.93
C GLU A 664 -27.20 22.19 11.26
N PRO A 665 -26.09 22.20 12.03
CA PRO A 665 -24.76 21.95 11.52
C PRO A 665 -24.57 20.47 11.13
N VAL A 666 -23.97 20.23 9.97
CA VAL A 666 -23.64 18.86 9.52
C VAL A 666 -22.44 18.37 10.31
N LYS A 667 -22.61 17.25 11.03
CA LYS A 667 -21.55 16.60 11.81
C LYS A 667 -21.16 15.27 11.15
N ARG A 668 -19.86 15.05 11.01
CA ARG A 668 -19.27 13.78 10.56
C ARG A 668 -18.50 13.18 11.73
N GLU A 669 -18.82 11.93 12.07
CA GLU A 669 -18.28 11.29 13.26
C GLU A 669 -17.67 9.92 12.94
N LEU A 670 -16.56 9.61 13.60
CA LEU A 670 -15.90 8.32 13.55
C LEU A 670 -15.37 7.97 14.94
N VAL A 671 -15.70 6.78 15.42
CA VAL A 671 -15.03 6.18 16.58
C VAL A 671 -13.93 5.25 16.07
N ILE A 672 -12.71 5.47 16.53
CA ILE A 672 -11.52 4.74 16.09
C ILE A 672 -10.54 4.56 17.24
N ALA A 673 -9.78 3.48 17.21
CA ALA A 673 -8.72 3.23 18.18
C ALA A 673 -7.49 4.10 17.92
N ALA A 674 -6.96 4.72 18.97
CA ALA A 674 -5.78 5.58 18.92
C ALA A 674 -4.49 4.75 18.97
N LEU A 675 -3.52 5.09 18.12
CA LEU A 675 -2.17 4.53 18.16
C LEU A 675 -1.16 5.67 18.32
N VAL A 676 -0.40 5.64 19.41
CA VAL A 676 0.63 6.65 19.67
C VAL A 676 1.84 6.36 18.78
N SER A 677 2.16 7.28 17.89
CA SER A 677 3.21 7.14 16.88
C SER A 677 4.30 8.20 17.06
N PRO A 678 5.50 7.82 17.55
CA PRO A 678 6.66 8.69 17.58
C PRO A 678 6.96 9.30 16.20
N GLY A 679 7.39 10.56 16.15
CA GLY A 679 7.67 11.28 14.90
C GLY A 679 6.45 11.83 14.15
N HIS A 680 5.24 11.64 14.68
CA HIS A 680 4.03 12.30 14.19
C HIS A 680 4.02 13.79 14.58
N ALA A 681 3.44 14.64 13.73
CA ALA A 681 3.26 16.05 14.01
C ALA A 681 2.27 16.27 15.16
N ASP A 682 2.50 17.33 15.92
CA ASP A 682 1.66 17.69 17.07
C ASP A 682 0.30 18.25 16.62
N ASN A 683 -0.73 18.06 17.47
CA ASN A 683 -2.11 18.49 17.20
C ASN A 683 -2.67 18.00 15.85
N SER A 684 -2.22 16.84 15.41
CA SER A 684 -2.62 16.23 14.14
C SER A 684 -2.90 14.75 14.35
N ILE A 685 -3.94 14.24 13.69
CA ILE A 685 -4.30 12.82 13.68
C ILE A 685 -4.31 12.32 12.25
N THR A 686 -3.52 11.28 11.94
CA THR A 686 -3.59 10.59 10.66
C THR A 686 -4.47 9.35 10.75
N VAL A 687 -5.37 9.15 9.78
CA VAL A 687 -6.21 7.96 9.64
C VAL A 687 -5.95 7.32 8.26
N PRO A 688 -5.29 6.16 8.21
CA PRO A 688 -5.17 5.37 6.98
C PRO A 688 -6.53 4.89 6.48
N LEU A 689 -6.78 5.02 5.18
CA LEU A 689 -8.02 4.61 4.50
C LEU A 689 -7.93 3.15 4.04
N GLY A 690 -9.05 2.60 3.56
CA GLY A 690 -9.08 1.25 2.95
C GLY A 690 -9.60 0.12 3.85
N TYR A 691 -9.98 0.43 5.08
CA TYR A 691 -10.54 -0.52 6.07
C TYR A 691 -12.04 -0.27 6.37
N GLY A 692 -12.70 -1.24 6.99
CA GLY A 692 -14.06 -1.13 7.52
C GLY A 692 -15.17 -1.00 6.46
N ARG A 693 -15.37 -2.02 5.60
CA ARG A 693 -16.44 -1.96 4.57
C ARG A 693 -17.85 -2.04 5.14
N LYS A 694 -18.01 -2.63 6.32
CA LYS A 694 -19.25 -2.66 7.09
C LYS A 694 -18.90 -2.28 8.52
N MET A 695 -19.37 -1.13 8.99
CA MET A 695 -19.15 -0.74 10.39
C MET A 695 -19.99 -1.67 11.27
N PRO A 696 -19.40 -2.34 12.28
CA PRO A 696 -20.19 -2.74 13.43
C PRO A 696 -20.79 -1.47 14.03
N GLU A 697 -22.05 -1.50 14.46
CA GLU A 697 -22.52 -0.42 15.33
C GLU A 697 -21.57 -0.30 16.53
N PHE A 698 -21.43 0.89 17.14
CA PHE A 698 -20.49 1.13 18.25
C PHE A 698 -20.59 0.10 19.41
N TYR A 699 -21.77 -0.51 19.58
CA TYR A 699 -22.06 -1.55 20.57
C TYR A 699 -21.74 -2.98 20.08
N GLU A 700 -21.55 -3.17 18.77
CA GLU A 700 -21.31 -4.44 18.11
C GLU A 700 -19.84 -4.65 17.71
N LEU A 701 -18.94 -3.68 17.95
CA LEU A 701 -17.49 -3.83 17.73
C LEU A 701 -17.04 -5.20 18.28
N PRO A 702 -16.75 -6.19 17.41
CA PRO A 702 -16.57 -7.55 17.86
C PRO A 702 -15.35 -7.59 18.77
N TYR A 703 -15.55 -8.06 19.99
CA TYR A 703 -14.45 -8.65 20.75
C TYR A 703 -13.85 -9.73 19.85
N ALA A 704 -12.54 -9.69 19.62
CA ALA A 704 -11.82 -10.67 18.82
C ALA A 704 -12.19 -12.09 19.28
N GLY A 705 -13.09 -12.77 18.56
CA GLY A 705 -13.55 -14.12 18.89
C GLY A 705 -14.93 -14.26 19.52
N GLY A 706 -15.75 -13.21 19.63
CA GLY A 706 -17.18 -13.37 19.93
C GLY A 706 -17.87 -14.19 18.84
N ALA A 707 -18.70 -15.16 19.21
CA ALA A 707 -19.53 -15.91 18.27
C ALA A 707 -20.59 -14.97 17.66
N LEU A 708 -20.20 -14.23 16.63
CA LEU A 708 -21.15 -13.51 15.80
C LEU A 708 -22.13 -14.53 15.19
N LYS A 709 -23.43 -14.20 15.19
CA LYS A 709 -24.50 -15.06 14.62
C LYS A 709 -24.23 -15.40 13.15
N GLU A 710 -23.54 -14.50 12.45
CA GLU A 710 -23.01 -14.68 11.11
C GLU A 710 -21.48 -14.54 11.18
N ARG A 711 -20.71 -15.22 10.32
CA ARG A 711 -19.26 -15.00 10.22
C ARG A 711 -19.01 -14.01 9.09
N PRO A 712 -18.89 -12.69 9.35
CA PRO A 712 -18.68 -11.70 8.29
C PRO A 712 -17.41 -11.97 7.48
N GLY A 713 -17.36 -11.48 6.24
CA GLY A 713 -16.18 -11.60 5.38
C GLY A 713 -14.96 -10.85 5.94
N ILE A 714 -13.77 -11.12 5.41
CA ILE A 714 -12.51 -10.49 5.84
C ILE A 714 -12.63 -8.95 5.86
N ALA A 715 -13.04 -8.34 4.74
CA ALA A 715 -13.15 -6.88 4.63
C ALA A 715 -14.27 -6.25 5.47
N GLU A 716 -15.22 -7.04 5.98
CA GLU A 716 -16.30 -6.55 6.84
C GLU A 716 -15.87 -6.43 8.30
N GLN A 717 -14.81 -7.13 8.72
CA GLN A 717 -14.36 -7.18 10.13
C GLN A 717 -13.08 -6.40 10.40
N SER A 718 -12.31 -6.05 9.36
CA SER A 718 -11.00 -5.41 9.50
C SER A 718 -11.09 -3.89 9.63
N GLY A 719 -10.59 -3.34 10.74
CA GLY A 719 -10.39 -1.91 10.98
C GLY A 719 -11.65 -1.02 10.97
N PHE A 720 -11.43 0.27 10.70
CA PHE A 720 -12.39 1.37 10.84
C PHE A 720 -12.49 2.18 9.53
N ASN A 721 -13.69 2.63 9.17
CA ASN A 721 -13.90 3.32 7.91
C ASN A 721 -13.57 4.82 7.98
N GLY A 722 -12.35 5.19 7.62
CA GLY A 722 -11.92 6.59 7.54
C GLY A 722 -12.65 7.44 6.48
N TYR A 723 -13.30 6.83 5.47
CA TYR A 723 -14.01 7.58 4.42
C TYR A 723 -15.23 8.36 4.94
N PHE A 724 -15.73 8.08 6.15
CA PHE A 724 -16.79 8.90 6.77
C PHE A 724 -16.36 10.33 7.08
N LEU A 725 -15.07 10.54 7.34
CA LEU A 725 -14.50 11.86 7.62
C LEU A 725 -14.12 12.61 6.33
N ARG A 726 -14.16 11.95 5.17
CA ARG A 726 -13.72 12.50 3.90
C ARG A 726 -14.82 13.31 3.24
N THR A 727 -14.65 14.62 3.17
CA THR A 727 -15.65 15.53 2.56
C THR A 727 -15.27 15.95 1.14
N ALA A 728 -16.24 16.38 0.34
CA ALA A 728 -15.97 16.91 -1.01
C ALA A 728 -15.08 18.16 -0.98
N ALA A 729 -15.24 19.02 0.03
CA ALA A 729 -14.48 20.26 0.18
C ALA A 729 -13.06 20.05 0.74
N ASN A 730 -12.88 19.04 1.60
CA ASN A 730 -11.60 18.73 2.25
C ASN A 730 -11.36 17.21 2.14
N PRO A 731 -10.86 16.74 0.98
CA PRO A 731 -10.76 15.32 0.70
C PRO A 731 -9.52 14.62 1.29
N TYR A 732 -8.52 15.37 1.79
CA TYR A 732 -7.24 14.82 2.27
C TYR A 732 -6.92 15.21 3.70
N PHE A 733 -7.23 16.44 4.12
CA PHE A 733 -7.11 16.83 5.52
C PHE A 733 -8.19 17.84 5.90
N ALA A 734 -8.66 17.79 7.14
CA ALA A 734 -9.66 18.69 7.69
C ALA A 734 -9.08 19.43 8.90
N VAL A 735 -9.20 20.76 8.90
CA VAL A 735 -8.68 21.64 9.96
C VAL A 735 -9.63 22.83 10.14
N ALA A 736 -9.75 23.35 11.36
CA ALA A 736 -10.55 24.54 11.63
C ALA A 736 -10.05 25.75 10.82
N GLY A 737 -10.97 26.55 10.29
CA GLY A 737 -10.65 27.62 9.35
C GLY A 737 -10.40 27.14 7.91
N GLY A 738 -10.28 25.83 7.68
CA GLY A 738 -10.30 25.23 6.35
C GLY A 738 -11.65 25.44 5.64
N LYS A 739 -11.67 25.17 4.32
CA LYS A 739 -12.83 25.46 3.46
C LYS A 739 -14.06 24.68 3.91
N GLY A 740 -15.03 25.34 4.53
CA GLY A 740 -16.27 24.71 4.98
C GLY A 740 -16.15 23.91 6.28
N ILE A 741 -15.04 23.99 7.01
CA ILE A 741 -14.89 23.36 8.34
C ILE A 741 -15.01 24.44 9.42
N GLU A 742 -15.91 24.22 10.37
CA GLU A 742 -16.10 25.10 11.53
C GLU A 742 -15.18 24.70 12.67
N SER A 743 -15.23 23.42 13.08
CA SER A 743 -14.39 22.88 14.15
C SER A 743 -14.13 21.39 13.96
N VAL A 744 -13.01 20.95 14.52
CA VAL A 744 -12.66 19.53 14.67
C VAL A 744 -12.51 19.27 16.16
N LYS A 745 -13.19 18.25 16.68
CA LYS A 745 -13.10 17.86 18.09
C LYS A 745 -12.76 16.39 18.20
N VAL A 746 -11.91 16.07 19.17
CA VAL A 746 -11.53 14.69 19.48
C VAL A 746 -11.75 14.46 20.97
N THR A 747 -12.48 13.40 21.30
CA THR A 747 -12.83 13.09 22.69
C THR A 747 -12.54 11.62 23.00
N LYS A 748 -12.06 11.36 24.21
CA LYS A 748 -11.85 10.00 24.71
C LYS A 748 -13.20 9.36 25.04
N VAL A 749 -13.44 8.15 24.53
CA VAL A 749 -14.72 7.45 24.70
C VAL A 749 -14.76 6.63 26.01
N GLY A 750 -13.60 6.29 26.57
CA GLY A 750 -13.49 5.51 27.81
C GLY A 750 -13.59 3.99 27.62
N ARG A 751 -13.34 3.49 26.41
CA ARG A 751 -13.24 2.06 26.06
C ARG A 751 -11.92 1.80 25.35
N THR A 752 -11.44 0.56 25.40
CA THR A 752 -10.22 0.12 24.70
C THR A 752 -10.53 -0.88 23.57
N TYR A 753 -9.59 -0.99 22.66
CA TYR A 753 -9.60 -1.85 21.48
C TYR A 753 -8.27 -2.60 21.38
N PRO A 754 -8.28 -3.93 21.23
CA PRO A 754 -7.05 -4.70 21.10
C PRO A 754 -6.49 -4.60 19.68
N PHE A 755 -5.26 -4.09 19.57
CA PHE A 755 -4.51 -4.13 18.33
C PHE A 755 -3.67 -5.39 18.20
N SER A 756 -3.34 -5.72 16.95
CA SER A 756 -2.39 -6.75 16.59
C SER A 756 -1.13 -6.11 16.00
N ILE A 757 -0.24 -5.64 16.88
CA ILE A 757 1.00 -4.95 16.51
C ILE A 757 2.16 -5.96 16.54
N MET A 758 2.85 -6.08 15.40
CA MET A 758 4.06 -6.90 15.31
C MET A 758 5.27 -6.21 15.95
N GLN A 759 6.28 -7.02 16.27
CA GLN A 759 7.57 -6.57 16.81
C GLN A 759 7.56 -6.10 18.28
N GLU A 760 6.41 -6.02 18.95
CA GLU A 760 6.32 -5.76 20.41
C GLU A 760 6.66 -6.99 21.28
N GLN A 761 6.99 -8.13 20.67
CA GLN A 761 7.15 -9.40 21.39
C GLN A 761 8.56 -9.63 21.96
N PHE A 762 9.54 -8.83 21.54
CA PHE A 762 10.95 -9.00 21.92
C PHE A 762 11.60 -7.63 22.12
N SER A 763 12.54 -7.54 23.08
CA SER A 763 13.42 -6.39 23.26
C SER A 763 14.75 -6.58 22.52
N ILE A 764 15.39 -5.46 22.14
CA ILE A 764 16.78 -5.45 21.68
C ILE A 764 17.79 -5.42 22.83
N GLU A 765 17.35 -5.22 24.08
CA GLU A 765 18.21 -5.19 25.27
C GLU A 765 19.38 -4.18 25.14
N GLY A 766 19.11 -3.04 24.50
CA GLY A 766 20.11 -2.00 24.20
C GLY A 766 21.15 -2.35 23.13
N ARG A 767 21.06 -3.50 22.46
CA ARG A 767 22.07 -3.98 21.51
C ARG A 767 22.03 -3.19 20.20
N GLY A 768 23.20 -2.78 19.71
CA GLY A 768 23.38 -2.19 18.37
C GLY A 768 23.22 -3.23 17.24
N LEU A 769 21.98 -3.64 16.96
CA LEU A 769 21.65 -4.62 15.92
C LEU A 769 21.86 -4.09 14.49
N VAL A 770 21.73 -2.78 14.30
CA VAL A 770 22.05 -2.09 13.04
C VAL A 770 23.24 -1.17 13.27
N ARG A 771 24.21 -1.22 12.35
CA ARG A 771 25.43 -0.40 12.41
C ARG A 771 25.32 0.70 11.35
N GLU A 772 25.36 1.94 11.80
CA GLU A 772 25.21 3.10 10.93
C GLU A 772 26.44 4.01 10.96
N ALA A 773 26.72 4.65 9.83
CA ALA A 773 27.68 5.74 9.73
C ALA A 773 27.15 6.78 8.74
N THR A 774 27.52 8.05 8.94
CA THR A 774 27.32 9.05 7.88
C THR A 774 28.27 8.75 6.71
N LEU A 775 28.00 9.29 5.53
CA LEU A 775 28.89 9.12 4.37
C LEU A 775 30.32 9.63 4.66
N GLU A 776 30.45 10.72 5.43
CA GLU A 776 31.74 11.22 5.91
C GLU A 776 32.41 10.26 6.90
N GLY A 777 31.64 9.67 7.81
CA GLY A 777 32.12 8.64 8.73
C GLY A 777 32.62 7.39 8.00
N TYR A 778 31.90 6.94 6.97
CA TYR A 778 32.30 5.81 6.12
C TYR A 778 33.57 6.12 5.32
N ARG A 779 33.75 7.37 4.87
CA ARG A 779 34.99 7.84 4.23
C ARG A 779 36.18 7.80 5.18
N ALA A 780 35.97 8.18 6.43
CA ALA A 780 37.02 8.15 7.45
C ALA A 780 37.35 6.72 7.89
N ASN A 781 36.35 5.83 7.98
CA ASN A 781 36.52 4.44 8.37
C ASN A 781 35.54 3.53 7.61
N SER A 782 35.98 2.96 6.48
CA SER A 782 35.16 2.04 5.68
C SER A 782 34.89 0.70 6.37
N GLU A 783 35.63 0.40 7.44
CA GLU A 783 35.62 -0.87 8.16
C GLU A 783 34.81 -0.79 9.47
N PHE A 784 34.10 0.31 9.70
CA PHE A 784 33.35 0.56 10.95
C PHE A 784 32.39 -0.57 11.30
N ALA A 785 31.79 -1.21 10.28
CA ALA A 785 30.82 -2.28 10.46
C ALA A 785 31.43 -3.66 10.69
N LYS A 786 32.75 -3.87 10.57
CA LYS A 786 33.38 -5.19 10.81
C LYS A 786 33.65 -5.47 12.28
N LYS A 787 33.89 -4.44 13.09
CA LYS A 787 34.19 -4.59 14.52
C LYS A 787 32.93 -4.92 15.32
N VAL A 788 32.89 -6.05 16.03
CA VAL A 788 31.82 -6.33 16.98
C VAL A 788 32.15 -5.67 18.33
N PRO A 789 31.27 -4.82 18.90
CA PRO A 789 31.49 -4.30 20.25
C PRO A 789 31.71 -5.45 21.26
N GLY A 790 32.78 -5.35 22.05
CA GLY A 790 33.19 -6.41 22.99
C GLY A 790 34.15 -7.46 22.43
N GLU A 791 34.38 -7.55 21.11
CA GLU A 791 35.46 -8.41 20.58
C GLU A 791 36.85 -7.92 21.01
N GLU A 792 37.02 -6.61 21.21
CA GLU A 792 38.27 -6.02 21.70
C GLU A 792 38.57 -6.41 23.16
N GLU A 793 37.58 -6.89 23.92
CA GLU A 793 37.74 -7.42 25.28
C GLU A 793 38.18 -8.89 25.31
N LEU A 794 38.10 -9.58 24.17
CA LEU A 794 38.54 -10.97 24.03
C LEU A 794 40.00 -10.98 23.53
N PRO A 795 40.95 -11.56 24.29
CA PRO A 795 42.35 -11.60 23.87
C PRO A 795 42.53 -12.33 22.52
N HIS A 796 41.72 -13.36 22.26
CA HIS A 796 41.60 -14.09 20.99
C HIS A 796 40.13 -14.50 20.79
N GLN A 797 39.67 -14.66 19.54
CA GLN A 797 38.37 -15.30 19.29
C GLN A 797 38.41 -16.73 19.85
N PRO A 798 37.47 -17.12 20.72
CA PRO A 798 37.47 -18.46 21.30
C PRO A 798 37.28 -19.48 20.17
N PRO A 799 38.13 -20.53 20.10
CA PRO A 799 37.95 -21.57 19.11
C PRO A 799 36.59 -22.24 19.31
N SER A 800 35.86 -22.49 18.22
CA SER A 800 34.64 -23.29 18.28
C SER A 800 34.99 -24.70 18.74
N ILE A 801 34.32 -25.19 19.79
CA ILE A 801 34.41 -26.60 20.21
C ILE A 801 33.75 -27.51 19.16
N TYR A 802 32.88 -26.95 18.31
CA TYR A 802 32.23 -27.63 17.21
C TYR A 802 32.99 -27.40 15.91
N SER A 803 33.45 -28.47 15.28
CA SER A 803 33.95 -28.46 13.90
C SER A 803 32.82 -28.88 12.97
N HIS A 804 32.48 -28.05 11.97
CA HIS A 804 31.60 -28.49 10.90
C HIS A 804 32.34 -29.34 9.88
N PRO A 805 31.65 -30.28 9.22
CA PRO A 805 32.16 -30.88 8.00
C PRO A 805 32.57 -29.78 7.01
N PRO A 806 33.69 -29.94 6.30
CA PRO A 806 34.07 -28.98 5.27
C PRO A 806 32.97 -28.89 4.20
N LEU A 807 32.53 -27.66 3.91
CA LEU A 807 31.52 -27.37 2.90
C LEU A 807 32.17 -27.40 1.50
N ASP A 808 32.55 -28.59 1.03
CA ASP A 808 33.31 -28.78 -0.23
C ASP A 808 32.42 -28.82 -1.48
N ALA A 809 31.12 -28.54 -1.35
CA ALA A 809 30.22 -28.50 -2.49
C ALA A 809 30.69 -27.45 -3.53
N PRO A 810 30.52 -27.71 -4.85
CA PRO A 810 30.89 -26.75 -5.89
C PRO A 810 30.20 -25.38 -5.77
N GLN A 811 29.08 -25.31 -5.05
CA GLN A 811 28.28 -24.12 -4.83
C GLN A 811 27.99 -23.99 -3.33
N GLN A 812 28.25 -22.80 -2.79
CA GLN A 812 27.82 -22.39 -1.44
C GLN A 812 26.87 -21.21 -1.58
N TRP A 813 25.69 -21.31 -0.97
CA TRP A 813 24.67 -20.25 -1.06
C TRP A 813 24.83 -19.22 0.06
N GLY A 814 24.94 -17.95 -0.33
CA GLY A 814 24.95 -16.81 0.57
C GLY A 814 23.99 -15.72 0.12
N MET A 815 23.44 -14.96 1.08
CA MET A 815 22.58 -13.81 0.81
C MET A 815 23.16 -12.57 1.49
N SER A 816 23.35 -11.50 0.72
CA SER A 816 23.73 -10.19 1.24
C SER A 816 22.57 -9.22 1.08
N ILE A 817 22.19 -8.53 2.15
CA ILE A 817 21.11 -7.55 2.18
C ILE A 817 21.73 -6.16 2.39
N ASP A 818 21.63 -5.31 1.37
CA ASP A 818 22.07 -3.92 1.44
C ASP A 818 21.01 -3.08 2.17
N LEU A 819 21.28 -2.74 3.44
CA LEU A 819 20.37 -1.97 4.28
C LEU A 819 20.24 -0.51 3.83
N ASN A 820 21.23 0.06 3.12
CA ASN A 820 21.17 1.45 2.65
C ASN A 820 20.08 1.68 1.60
N VAL A 821 19.59 0.62 0.97
CA VAL A 821 18.52 0.68 -0.05
C VAL A 821 17.24 -0.01 0.40
N CYS A 822 17.19 -0.55 1.62
CA CYS A 822 15.98 -1.18 2.14
C CYS A 822 15.00 -0.10 2.60
N THR A 823 14.03 0.22 1.74
CA THR A 823 13.02 1.25 2.04
C THR A 823 11.99 0.80 3.07
N GLY A 824 11.87 -0.50 3.34
CA GLY A 824 10.81 -1.07 4.18
C GLY A 824 9.52 -1.46 3.44
N CYS A 825 9.50 -1.44 2.10
CA CYS A 825 8.29 -1.64 1.29
C CYS A 825 7.51 -2.96 1.48
N SER A 826 8.09 -3.95 2.17
CA SER A 826 7.46 -5.24 2.50
C SER A 826 7.08 -6.15 1.32
N ALA A 827 7.40 -5.78 0.08
CA ALA A 827 7.18 -6.63 -1.10
C ALA A 827 7.90 -7.98 -0.99
N CYS A 828 9.07 -8.03 -0.34
CA CYS A 828 9.82 -9.26 -0.10
C CYS A 828 9.11 -10.23 0.86
N VAL A 829 8.29 -9.73 1.79
CA VAL A 829 7.51 -10.55 2.72
C VAL A 829 6.41 -11.29 1.96
N ILE A 830 5.61 -10.56 1.16
CA ILE A 830 4.56 -11.16 0.33
C ILE A 830 5.14 -12.06 -0.75
N ALA A 831 6.27 -11.69 -1.35
CA ALA A 831 6.94 -12.54 -2.33
C ALA A 831 7.33 -13.90 -1.71
N CYS A 832 7.84 -13.90 -0.47
CA CYS A 832 8.15 -15.12 0.27
C CYS A 832 6.89 -15.92 0.60
N GLN A 833 5.81 -15.24 1.01
CA GLN A 833 4.52 -15.87 1.30
C GLN A 833 3.92 -16.57 0.06
N ALA A 834 3.92 -15.88 -1.08
CA ALA A 834 3.43 -16.39 -2.36
C ALA A 834 4.23 -17.59 -2.88
N GLU A 835 5.57 -17.53 -2.79
CA GLU A 835 6.44 -18.60 -3.28
C GLU A 835 6.36 -19.86 -2.40
N ASN A 836 6.33 -19.67 -1.08
CA ASN A 836 6.50 -20.77 -0.13
C ASN A 836 5.18 -21.29 0.45
N ASN A 837 4.03 -20.86 -0.10
CA ASN A 837 2.70 -21.24 0.36
C ASN A 837 2.51 -20.99 1.87
N VAL A 838 2.99 -19.85 2.36
CA VAL A 838 2.92 -19.53 3.78
C VAL A 838 1.48 -19.13 4.13
N PRO A 839 0.83 -19.80 5.11
CA PRO A 839 -0.60 -19.60 5.35
C PRO A 839 -0.91 -18.25 5.98
N VAL A 840 -2.12 -17.75 5.75
CA VAL A 840 -2.63 -16.54 6.41
C VAL A 840 -3.01 -16.84 7.86
N VAL A 841 -2.56 -15.99 8.79
CA VAL A 841 -2.97 -16.06 10.20
C VAL A 841 -3.91 -14.90 10.54
N GLY A 842 -5.06 -15.23 11.12
CA GLY A 842 -6.05 -14.23 11.56
C GLY A 842 -5.59 -13.37 12.74
N LYS A 843 -6.13 -12.14 12.81
CA LYS A 843 -5.82 -11.09 13.80
C LYS A 843 -5.54 -11.59 15.23
N LEU A 844 -6.44 -12.40 15.80
CA LEU A 844 -6.30 -12.90 17.17
C LEU A 844 -5.02 -13.74 17.37
N GLN A 845 -4.69 -14.60 16.41
CA GLN A 845 -3.50 -15.44 16.51
C GLN A 845 -2.22 -14.65 16.23
N VAL A 846 -2.31 -13.62 15.38
CA VAL A 846 -1.22 -12.66 15.18
C VAL A 846 -0.93 -11.91 16.49
N ALA A 847 -1.95 -11.42 17.20
CA ALA A 847 -1.81 -10.78 18.51
C ALA A 847 -1.15 -11.71 19.57
N HIS A 848 -1.32 -13.03 19.45
CA HIS A 848 -0.62 -14.02 20.29
C HIS A 848 0.82 -14.34 19.85
N GLY A 849 1.36 -13.62 18.86
CA GLY A 849 2.70 -13.84 18.31
C GLY A 849 2.86 -15.08 17.46
N ARG A 850 1.78 -15.53 16.81
CA ARG A 850 1.76 -16.75 15.98
C ARG A 850 1.71 -16.46 14.48
N ILE A 851 2.13 -15.26 14.08
CA ILE A 851 2.23 -14.84 12.68
C ILE A 851 3.09 -15.79 11.87
N MET A 852 2.70 -16.05 10.63
CA MET A 852 3.45 -16.93 9.72
C MET A 852 4.15 -16.11 8.63
N HIS A 853 5.14 -15.32 9.04
CA HIS A 853 6.08 -14.68 8.10
C HIS A 853 7.49 -15.23 8.30
N TRP A 854 8.05 -15.85 7.25
CA TRP A 854 9.41 -16.43 7.27
C TRP A 854 10.49 -15.36 7.15
N LEU A 855 10.19 -14.30 6.41
CA LEU A 855 10.93 -13.05 6.36
C LEU A 855 10.07 -11.98 7.03
N ARG A 856 10.64 -11.21 7.95
CA ARG A 856 10.00 -10.01 8.50
C ARG A 856 10.88 -8.80 8.26
N ILE A 857 10.29 -7.60 8.24
CA ILE A 857 11.04 -6.34 8.25
C ILE A 857 10.91 -5.74 9.64
N ASP A 858 12.00 -5.77 10.40
CA ASP A 858 12.07 -5.10 11.69
C ASP A 858 12.23 -3.58 11.45
N ARG A 859 11.50 -2.75 12.22
CA ARG A 859 11.62 -1.28 12.24
C ARG A 859 12.13 -0.85 13.60
N TYR A 860 13.27 -0.16 13.62
CA TYR A 860 13.82 0.43 14.83
C TYR A 860 13.63 1.94 14.79
N TYR A 861 13.17 2.50 15.90
CA TYR A 861 13.36 3.92 16.15
C TYR A 861 14.77 4.14 16.71
N ALA A 862 15.38 5.26 16.37
CA ALA A 862 16.70 5.63 16.87
C ALA A 862 16.74 7.08 17.36
N SER A 863 17.53 7.36 18.40
CA SER A 863 17.77 8.74 18.86
C SER A 863 19.08 8.84 19.61
N ARG A 864 19.75 9.98 19.47
CA ARG A 864 20.95 10.33 20.26
C ARG A 864 20.59 10.86 21.65
N LYS A 865 19.38 11.41 21.83
CA LYS A 865 18.94 11.96 23.11
C LYS A 865 18.22 10.87 23.91
N PRO A 866 18.65 10.56 25.15
CA PRO A 866 17.87 9.67 26.01
C PRO A 866 16.56 10.37 26.42
N TYR A 867 15.50 9.59 26.60
CA TYR A 867 14.19 10.09 27.04
C TYR A 867 13.91 9.60 28.46
N ASN A 868 13.55 10.52 29.37
CA ASN A 868 13.17 10.21 30.75
C ASN A 868 11.70 10.56 31.00
N GLN A 869 10.85 9.55 31.05
CA GLN A 869 9.41 9.73 31.21
C GLN A 869 8.99 10.14 32.62
N ASP A 870 9.73 9.77 33.67
CA ASP A 870 9.48 10.25 35.04
C ASP A 870 9.59 11.78 35.11
N ARG A 871 10.35 12.38 34.19
CA ARG A 871 10.47 13.83 34.00
C ARG A 871 9.54 14.39 32.92
N GLY A 872 8.73 13.54 32.29
CA GLY A 872 7.78 13.89 31.25
C GLY A 872 8.36 14.03 29.85
N ASP A 873 9.59 13.54 29.59
CA ASP A 873 10.21 13.54 28.26
C ASP A 873 9.71 12.37 27.41
N TRP A 874 9.33 12.65 26.15
CA TRP A 874 8.83 11.64 25.20
C TRP A 874 9.68 11.60 23.92
N PRO A 875 9.77 10.44 23.23
CA PRO A 875 10.45 10.30 21.94
C PRO A 875 9.67 10.99 20.82
N GLU A 876 9.76 12.30 20.78
CA GLU A 876 8.96 13.15 19.89
C GLU A 876 9.40 13.06 18.42
N ASN A 877 10.72 13.06 18.17
CA ASN A 877 11.29 13.05 16.82
C ASN A 877 12.46 12.06 16.71
N PRO A 878 12.20 10.74 16.75
CA PRO A 878 13.24 9.74 16.49
C PRO A 878 13.58 9.67 15.00
N GLU A 879 14.66 8.96 14.67
CA GLU A 879 14.96 8.44 13.33
C GLU A 879 14.36 7.03 13.18
N VAL A 880 14.29 6.50 11.96
CA VAL A 880 13.78 5.16 11.66
C VAL A 880 14.80 4.36 10.84
N VAL A 881 14.93 3.08 11.15
CA VAL A 881 15.80 2.15 10.42
C VAL A 881 15.08 0.83 10.16
N HIS A 882 15.18 0.31 8.94
CA HIS A 882 14.60 -0.97 8.54
C HIS A 882 15.66 -2.07 8.44
N GLN A 883 15.32 -3.27 8.89
CA GLN A 883 16.16 -4.46 8.79
C GLN A 883 15.33 -5.69 8.41
N PRO A 884 15.44 -6.19 7.17
CA PRO A 884 14.87 -7.48 6.80
C PRO A 884 15.58 -8.62 7.53
N MET A 885 14.82 -9.47 8.19
CA MET A 885 15.30 -10.58 9.02
C MET A 885 14.73 -11.92 8.55
N PRO A 886 15.38 -12.58 7.57
CA PRO A 886 15.11 -13.98 7.21
C PRO A 886 15.88 -14.96 8.10
N CYS A 887 15.72 -16.26 7.84
CA CYS A 887 16.68 -17.27 8.29
C CYS A 887 18.07 -16.95 7.73
N GLN A 888 19.06 -16.84 8.62
CA GLN A 888 20.44 -16.54 8.24
C GLN A 888 21.21 -17.78 7.75
N HIS A 889 20.57 -18.96 7.73
CA HIS A 889 21.19 -20.25 7.37
C HIS A 889 22.57 -20.45 8.03
N CYS A 890 22.64 -20.21 9.35
CA CYS A 890 23.90 -20.21 10.10
C CYS A 890 24.63 -21.56 9.99
N GLU A 891 25.91 -21.56 9.65
CA GLU A 891 26.74 -22.78 9.66
C GLU A 891 26.74 -23.45 11.05
N ASN A 892 27.07 -22.67 12.09
CA ASN A 892 26.89 -23.07 13.49
C ASN A 892 25.42 -22.95 13.92
N ALA A 893 24.49 -23.67 13.29
CA ALA A 893 23.06 -23.56 13.57
C ALA A 893 22.69 -24.12 14.96
N PRO A 894 22.35 -23.26 15.95
CA PRO A 894 21.89 -23.74 17.25
C PRO A 894 20.51 -24.41 17.18
N CYS A 895 19.76 -24.16 16.09
CA CYS A 895 18.43 -24.72 15.88
C CYS A 895 18.44 -26.16 15.35
N GLU A 896 19.59 -26.69 14.93
CA GLU A 896 19.74 -28.08 14.46
C GLU A 896 20.03 -29.04 15.59
N THR A 897 21.04 -28.73 16.40
CA THR A 897 21.54 -29.59 17.50
C THR A 897 20.47 -29.91 18.55
N VAL A 898 19.40 -29.13 18.58
CA VAL A 898 18.27 -29.25 19.51
C VAL A 898 17.07 -30.02 18.94
N CYS A 899 17.08 -30.41 17.67
CA CYS A 899 15.98 -31.14 17.06
C CYS A 899 16.11 -32.65 17.34
N PRO A 900 15.22 -33.27 18.14
CA PRO A 900 15.37 -34.67 18.54
C PRO A 900 15.11 -35.68 17.40
N VAL A 901 14.60 -35.23 16.26
CA VAL A 901 14.18 -36.08 15.13
C VAL A 901 14.90 -35.73 13.83
N ASN A 902 15.91 -34.85 13.89
CA ASN A 902 16.68 -34.35 12.74
C ASN A 902 15.79 -33.81 11.62
N ALA A 903 14.80 -33.00 11.97
CA ALA A 903 13.97 -32.29 10.99
C ALA A 903 14.64 -31.03 10.44
N THR A 904 15.62 -30.48 11.14
CA THR A 904 16.47 -29.36 10.71
C THR A 904 17.89 -29.87 10.54
N VAL A 905 18.45 -29.75 9.34
CA VAL A 905 19.80 -30.23 8.98
C VAL A 905 20.45 -29.31 7.95
N HIS A 906 21.77 -29.30 7.90
CA HIS A 906 22.50 -28.67 6.79
C HIS A 906 22.48 -29.55 5.55
N SER A 907 22.30 -28.93 4.38
CA SER A 907 22.63 -29.52 3.09
C SER A 907 24.11 -29.31 2.76
N GLU A 908 24.61 -30.08 1.80
CA GLU A 908 26.02 -30.05 1.38
C GLU A 908 26.46 -28.67 0.84
N ASP A 909 25.53 -27.90 0.29
CA ASP A 909 25.72 -26.54 -0.26
C ASP A 909 25.62 -25.42 0.81
N GLY A 910 25.59 -25.79 2.09
CA GLY A 910 25.67 -24.85 3.23
C GLY A 910 24.33 -24.27 3.68
N LEU A 911 23.20 -24.70 3.12
CA LEU A 911 21.89 -24.22 3.56
C LEU A 911 21.39 -24.98 4.77
N ASN A 912 20.80 -24.25 5.71
CA ASN A 912 19.96 -24.86 6.73
C ASN A 912 18.58 -25.24 6.16
N VAL A 913 18.30 -26.54 6.03
CA VAL A 913 17.08 -27.08 5.42
C VAL A 913 16.11 -27.60 6.48
N MET A 914 14.82 -27.30 6.30
CA MET A 914 13.73 -27.75 7.17
C MET A 914 12.89 -28.84 6.48
N ALA A 915 13.00 -30.08 6.94
CA ALA A 915 12.15 -31.18 6.51
C ALA A 915 10.80 -31.15 7.27
N TYR A 916 9.80 -30.47 6.70
CA TYR A 916 8.49 -30.26 7.35
C TYR A 916 7.77 -31.54 7.76
N ASN A 917 7.90 -32.62 6.97
CA ASN A 917 7.29 -33.92 7.23
C ASN A 917 7.91 -34.68 8.42
N ARG A 918 9.14 -34.34 8.83
CA ARG A 918 9.85 -34.99 9.94
C ARG A 918 9.61 -34.30 11.28
N CYS A 919 9.19 -33.04 11.26
CA CYS A 919 8.98 -32.24 12.46
C CYS A 919 7.82 -32.79 13.31
N VAL A 920 8.12 -33.17 14.55
CA VAL A 920 7.11 -33.63 15.55
C VAL A 920 6.57 -32.49 16.42
N GLY A 921 6.95 -31.23 16.12
CA GLY A 921 6.37 -30.04 16.75
C GLY A 921 6.83 -29.73 18.18
N THR A 922 8.06 -30.09 18.56
CA THR A 922 8.63 -29.76 19.89
C THR A 922 8.93 -28.27 20.08
N ARG A 923 9.03 -27.49 18.98
CA ARG A 923 9.27 -26.03 18.94
C ARG A 923 10.62 -25.55 19.48
N TYR A 924 11.44 -26.45 20.02
CA TYR A 924 12.72 -26.09 20.66
C TYR A 924 13.73 -25.44 19.69
N CYS A 925 13.65 -25.76 18.39
CA CYS A 925 14.45 -25.11 17.35
C CYS A 925 14.17 -23.59 17.22
N SER A 926 12.96 -23.12 17.55
CA SER A 926 12.65 -21.70 17.56
C SER A 926 13.24 -21.00 18.79
N ASN A 927 13.15 -21.64 19.95
CA ASN A 927 13.73 -21.12 21.19
C ASN A 927 15.24 -20.91 21.04
N ASN A 928 15.95 -21.89 20.47
CA ASN A 928 17.40 -21.82 20.32
C ASN A 928 17.87 -20.93 19.16
N CYS A 929 16.97 -20.54 18.23
CA CYS A 929 17.30 -19.61 17.17
C CYS A 929 17.46 -18.19 17.75
N PRO A 930 18.63 -17.54 17.63
CA PRO A 930 18.84 -16.20 18.19
C PRO A 930 17.97 -15.14 17.49
N PHE A 931 17.66 -15.34 16.21
CA PHE A 931 16.86 -14.41 15.40
C PHE A 931 15.35 -14.61 15.54
N LYS A 932 14.90 -15.70 16.17
CA LYS A 932 13.48 -16.06 16.34
C LYS A 932 12.71 -16.05 15.01
N VAL A 933 13.32 -16.59 13.95
CA VAL A 933 12.77 -16.65 12.57
C VAL A 933 12.14 -17.99 12.23
N ARG A 934 12.26 -19.01 13.10
CA ARG A 934 11.52 -20.26 12.96
C ARG A 934 10.06 -20.03 13.34
N ARG A 935 9.16 -20.14 12.35
CA ARG A 935 7.71 -20.07 12.54
C ARG A 935 7.11 -21.46 12.68
N PHE A 936 6.11 -21.59 13.55
CA PHE A 936 5.46 -22.85 13.85
C PHE A 936 3.98 -22.80 13.47
N ASN A 937 3.51 -23.80 12.75
CA ASN A 937 2.08 -23.96 12.46
C ASN A 937 1.36 -24.45 13.72
N TYR A 938 0.78 -23.52 14.48
CA TYR A 938 0.04 -23.83 15.71
C TYR A 938 -1.28 -24.57 15.45
N PHE A 939 -1.90 -24.28 14.32
CA PHE A 939 -3.15 -24.90 13.88
C PHE A 939 -2.99 -25.41 12.44
N ASP A 940 -3.93 -26.24 12.01
CA ASP A 940 -4.11 -26.49 10.58
C ASP A 940 -4.79 -25.27 9.93
N TYR A 941 -3.95 -24.29 9.57
CA TYR A 941 -4.39 -23.06 8.90
C TYR A 941 -4.98 -23.32 7.50
N ASN A 942 -4.83 -24.52 6.95
CA ASN A 942 -5.37 -24.87 5.64
C ASN A 942 -6.79 -25.49 5.70
N GLN A 943 -7.27 -25.88 6.90
CA GLN A 943 -8.50 -26.67 7.12
C GLN A 943 -8.88 -27.53 5.91
N ARG A 944 -8.12 -28.59 5.64
CA ARG A 944 -8.62 -29.62 4.72
C ARG A 944 -9.90 -30.17 5.37
N PRO A 945 -11.08 -30.16 4.71
CA PRO A 945 -12.20 -30.93 5.21
C PRO A 945 -11.82 -32.41 5.13
N VAL A 946 -11.17 -32.92 6.17
CA VAL A 946 -10.97 -34.34 6.36
C VAL A 946 -12.32 -34.88 6.82
N GLY A 947 -13.14 -35.31 5.87
CA GLY A 947 -14.33 -36.12 6.15
C GLY A 947 -15.62 -35.37 6.43
N LYS A 948 -15.97 -34.33 5.66
CA LYS A 948 -17.41 -34.08 5.42
C LYS A 948 -17.86 -34.98 4.27
N ARG A 949 -18.38 -36.15 4.62
CA ARG A 949 -19.37 -36.86 3.82
C ARG A 949 -20.71 -36.16 3.95
#